data_AF-H3D2X2-F1
#
_entry.id   AF-H3D2X2-F1
#
_cell.length_a   1.000
_cell.length_b   1.000
_cell.length_c   1.000
_cell.angle_alpha   90.00
_cell.angle_beta   90.00
_cell.angle_gamma   90.00
#
_symmetry.space_group_name_H-M   'P 1'
#
loop_
_entity.id
_entity.type
_entity.pdbx_description
1 polymer ?
#
loop_
_entity_poly.entity_id
_entity_poly.type
_entity_poly.pdbx_seq_one_letter_code
_entity_poly.pdbx_strand_id
1 'polypeptide(L)'
;SMALNLTINATNPPLGALLAAEHVKVSVKVTVEEGQDTRLRVSDVVQFSDCNSISRYLARVAPALGLYGSSTMEQTEVDHWLEFSAQRLRGQPGVAGALAELDKALSLRTFLVGHALTLADISVWASLKGQAEWPSQARSFSHVSRWFFFLSSQVPFSAVGNKYSKKSLPLAKSTSDEKKQDVGKFVDLPGAEMGKVVVRFPPEASGYLHIGHAKAALLNQHYQLTFKGQLIMRFDDTNPEKEKEDFEKVILEDVAMLQIRPDQFTYTSDHFPVILKLGEQLLAEGKAYIDDTPPEQMKQEREQRLDSKCRNNTLEQNLKMWAEMKAGSERGQSCCMRAKIDMKSNNGCMRDPTLFRCKNTPHPRTGSTYSVYPTYDFACPIVDSLEGVTHALRTTEYHDRDEQFYWIVEALGLRKPYIWEYARLNLNNTVLSKRKLTWFVEQGYVDGWDDPRFPTVRGVLRRGMTVEGLKQFIAAQGGSRSVVNMEWDKIWAFNKKVIDPVAPRYTALSASYTVPVSIPEAKVEMKEVAKHPKNADVGMKEVWYGPRVLIEGADAETFSEGEMVTFINWGNLIITKINRGPAGKVSSVEARLNLDNKDYKKTTKITWLADTDAAPLVPTVCVTYHPLITKAVLTKDDDFKDYINKNSKLEERMLGDPCLKSLRKGDVIQLQRRGFYICDQPFEPVSPNSCRESPCVLFYIPDGHVKEMPTAGSQEKSKNQPSSNTVSAPIPVLPLNRAAPADSSSCPYTRVTQQGDLVRRLKAEQAPKKQEQIEVAVKQLLALKVEFKKLTGQDYKPGMAPPTSVPSAAPSATSSSTAAGLYERVAQQGENVRKLKSEKAPKDQVDAAVKRLLALKAEYKQVTGEEYKPGAAPAQKSTGSAQKSTGPAQKSTGPAQSSSAPAAAELYQKAAAQGDLVRKLKAENAPKDQVDQAVKTLLDLKNSYKSLTGEEYKPVAAAGATEKTNTVRRQME
;
A
#
# COMPACT_ATOMS: atom_id res chain seq x y z
N SER A 1 -30.86 7.71 -50.47
CA SER A 1 -29.65 7.80 -49.65
C SER A 1 -29.70 6.74 -48.56
N MET A 2 -28.72 5.83 -48.49
CA MET A 2 -28.63 4.89 -47.37
C MET A 2 -28.44 5.68 -46.07
N ALA A 3 -29.29 5.42 -45.07
CA ALA A 3 -29.10 5.97 -43.74
C ALA A 3 -27.98 5.19 -43.06
N LEU A 4 -26.86 5.85 -42.75
CA LEU A 4 -25.73 5.22 -42.05
C LEU A 4 -25.98 5.31 -40.55
N ASN A 5 -25.82 4.20 -39.84
CA ASN A 5 -25.97 4.15 -38.39
C ASN A 5 -24.60 3.98 -37.73
N LEU A 6 -24.16 5.00 -37.00
CA LEU A 6 -22.95 4.99 -36.19
C LEU A 6 -23.32 4.76 -34.73
N THR A 7 -23.08 3.55 -34.25
CA THR A 7 -23.10 3.25 -32.81
C THR A 7 -21.77 3.67 -32.21
N ILE A 8 -21.78 4.43 -31.11
CA ILE A 8 -20.58 4.87 -30.39
C ILE A 8 -20.52 4.26 -28.99
N ASN A 9 -19.32 3.85 -28.59
CA ASN A 9 -19.05 3.49 -27.19
C ASN A 9 -19.08 4.78 -26.35
N ALA A 10 -20.05 4.89 -25.44
CA ALA A 10 -20.21 6.10 -24.61
C ALA A 10 -19.11 6.26 -23.54
N THR A 11 -18.44 5.18 -23.14
CA THR A 11 -17.36 5.13 -22.13
C THR A 11 -16.00 5.49 -22.72
N ASN A 12 -15.79 5.21 -24.00
CA ASN A 12 -14.61 5.60 -24.78
C ASN A 12 -15.03 6.17 -26.15
N PRO A 13 -15.52 7.42 -26.20
CA PRO A 13 -16.12 7.97 -27.41
C PRO A 13 -15.08 8.13 -28.54
N PRO A 14 -15.37 7.64 -29.75
CA PRO A 14 -14.45 7.71 -30.89
C PRO A 14 -14.48 9.14 -31.48
N LEU A 15 -13.80 10.08 -30.83
CA LEU A 15 -13.88 11.52 -31.16
C LEU A 15 -13.58 11.82 -32.65
N GLY A 16 -12.64 11.09 -33.26
CA GLY A 16 -12.33 11.24 -34.69
C GLY A 16 -13.49 10.84 -35.61
N ALA A 17 -14.12 9.70 -35.35
CA ALA A 17 -15.27 9.23 -36.12
C ALA A 17 -16.52 10.10 -35.86
N LEU A 18 -16.70 10.58 -34.63
CA LEU A 18 -17.78 11.52 -34.29
C LEU A 18 -17.63 12.85 -35.02
N LEU A 19 -16.40 13.38 -35.10
CA LEU A 19 -16.12 14.58 -35.88
C LEU A 19 -16.31 14.35 -37.37
N ALA A 20 -15.86 13.22 -37.92
CA ALA A 20 -16.10 12.88 -39.32
C ALA A 20 -17.61 12.80 -39.62
N ALA A 21 -18.39 12.14 -38.77
CA ALA A 21 -19.84 12.08 -38.89
C ALA A 21 -20.50 13.46 -38.82
N GLU A 22 -20.03 14.32 -37.90
CA GLU A 22 -20.53 15.68 -37.72
C GLU A 22 -20.30 16.58 -38.94
N HIS A 23 -19.19 16.40 -39.67
CA HIS A 23 -18.93 17.15 -40.90
C HIS A 23 -19.71 16.57 -42.09
N VAL A 24 -19.88 15.25 -42.14
CA VAL A 24 -20.53 14.55 -43.24
C VAL A 24 -22.07 14.63 -43.16
N LYS A 25 -22.65 14.89 -41.99
CA LYS A 25 -24.12 14.98 -41.78
C LYS A 25 -24.83 16.00 -42.68
N VAL A 26 -24.10 17.01 -43.19
CA VAL A 26 -24.63 18.04 -44.10
C VAL A 26 -24.95 17.44 -45.48
N SER A 27 -24.22 16.39 -45.88
CA SER A 27 -24.36 15.73 -47.19
C SER A 27 -24.95 14.32 -47.12
N VAL A 28 -24.84 13.63 -45.96
CA VAL A 28 -25.24 12.24 -45.79
C VAL A 28 -26.08 12.09 -44.53
N LYS A 29 -27.16 11.29 -44.60
CA LYS A 29 -28.00 10.98 -43.45
C LYS A 29 -27.26 9.98 -42.53
N VAL A 30 -26.59 10.50 -41.50
CA VAL A 30 -25.90 9.72 -40.47
C VAL A 30 -26.68 9.83 -39.15
N THR A 31 -27.08 8.70 -38.57
CA THR A 31 -27.63 8.62 -37.21
C THR A 31 -26.55 8.16 -36.25
N VAL A 32 -26.41 8.85 -35.11
CA VAL A 32 -25.45 8.49 -34.06
C VAL A 32 -26.20 7.97 -32.85
N GLU A 33 -25.93 6.73 -32.46
CA GLU A 33 -26.56 6.04 -31.33
C GLU A 33 -25.52 5.69 -30.27
N GLU A 34 -25.87 5.79 -28.99
CA GLU A 34 -24.98 5.35 -27.91
C GLU A 34 -25.15 3.83 -27.70
N GLY A 35 -24.03 3.10 -27.69
CA GLY A 35 -23.99 1.66 -27.46
C GLY A 35 -22.74 1.23 -26.69
N GLN A 36 -22.52 -0.08 -26.62
CA GLN A 36 -21.36 -0.67 -25.91
C GLN A 36 -20.08 -0.69 -26.77
N ASP A 37 -20.23 -0.64 -28.09
CA ASP A 37 -19.11 -0.69 -29.03
C ASP A 37 -19.20 0.44 -30.07
N THR A 38 -18.05 0.82 -30.60
CA THR A 38 -17.99 1.74 -31.74
C THR A 38 -18.13 0.94 -33.04
N ARG A 39 -19.23 1.13 -33.78
CA ARG A 39 -19.47 0.46 -35.06
C ARG A 39 -20.26 1.35 -36.02
N LEU A 40 -19.86 1.40 -37.28
CA LEU A 40 -20.65 1.98 -38.38
C LEU A 40 -21.27 0.85 -39.19
N ARG A 41 -22.61 0.75 -39.21
CA ARG A 41 -23.32 -0.17 -40.11
C ARG A 41 -23.60 0.50 -41.43
N VAL A 42 -23.10 -0.13 -42.50
CA VAL A 42 -23.30 0.29 -43.89
C VAL A 42 -24.43 -0.49 -44.55
N SER A 43 -24.56 -1.78 -44.22
CA SER A 43 -25.66 -2.67 -44.60
C SER A 43 -25.85 -3.73 -43.51
N ASP A 44 -26.82 -4.64 -43.68
CA ASP A 44 -27.08 -5.74 -42.73
C ASP A 44 -25.89 -6.70 -42.58
N VAL A 45 -24.98 -6.72 -43.56
CA VAL A 45 -23.82 -7.63 -43.60
C VAL A 45 -22.46 -6.91 -43.55
N VAL A 46 -22.42 -5.58 -43.76
CA VAL A 46 -21.17 -4.80 -43.77
C VAL A 46 -21.14 -3.79 -42.62
N GLN A 47 -20.14 -3.93 -41.75
CA GLN A 47 -19.89 -3.02 -40.63
C GLN A 47 -18.40 -2.72 -40.49
N PHE A 48 -18.07 -1.50 -40.04
CA PHE A 48 -16.73 -1.08 -39.64
C PHE A 48 -16.69 -0.84 -38.14
N SER A 49 -15.64 -1.32 -37.46
CA SER A 49 -15.51 -1.22 -35.99
C SER A 49 -14.36 -0.34 -35.51
N ASP A 50 -13.39 -0.02 -36.38
CA ASP A 50 -12.27 0.85 -36.01
C ASP A 50 -12.50 2.31 -36.44
N CYS A 51 -12.01 3.24 -35.62
CA CYS A 51 -12.25 4.67 -35.80
C CYS A 51 -11.73 5.23 -37.13
N ASN A 52 -10.60 4.72 -37.64
CA ASN A 52 -10.01 5.22 -38.88
C ASN A 52 -10.78 4.71 -40.10
N SER A 53 -11.16 3.43 -40.16
CA SER A 53 -11.99 2.90 -41.25
C SER A 53 -13.37 3.54 -41.29
N ILE A 54 -13.99 3.76 -40.11
CA ILE A 54 -15.25 4.51 -40.02
C ILE A 54 -15.08 5.92 -40.59
N SER A 55 -14.03 6.63 -40.18
CA SER A 55 -13.77 8.00 -40.65
C SER A 55 -13.50 8.04 -42.16
N ARG A 56 -12.69 7.11 -42.69
CA ARG A 56 -12.41 6.98 -44.13
C ARG A 56 -13.68 6.73 -44.93
N TYR A 57 -14.52 5.81 -44.48
CA TYR A 57 -15.77 5.50 -45.15
C TYR A 57 -16.69 6.72 -45.19
N LEU A 58 -16.88 7.41 -44.06
CA LEU A 58 -17.70 8.62 -43.99
C LEU A 58 -17.18 9.73 -44.92
N ALA A 59 -15.87 9.96 -44.96
CA ALA A 59 -15.29 10.96 -45.85
C ALA A 59 -15.46 10.59 -47.34
N ARG A 60 -15.29 9.31 -47.69
CA ARG A 60 -15.42 8.82 -49.08
C ARG A 60 -16.86 8.80 -49.59
N VAL A 61 -17.85 8.66 -48.70
CA VAL A 61 -19.28 8.77 -49.07
C VAL A 61 -19.68 10.22 -49.36
N ALA A 62 -18.90 11.21 -48.90
CA ALA A 62 -19.12 12.64 -49.16
C ALA A 62 -17.88 13.31 -49.77
N PRO A 63 -17.48 12.92 -51.00
CA PRO A 63 -16.24 13.41 -51.62
C PRO A 63 -16.25 14.93 -51.86
N ALA A 64 -17.44 15.53 -52.04
CA ALA A 64 -17.61 16.98 -52.21
C ALA A 64 -17.13 17.81 -51.00
N LEU A 65 -17.01 17.21 -49.81
CA LEU A 65 -16.50 17.88 -48.61
C LEU A 65 -14.97 17.92 -48.54
N GLY A 66 -14.25 17.23 -49.44
CA GLY A 66 -12.79 17.26 -49.51
C GLY A 66 -12.08 16.63 -48.30
N LEU A 67 -12.80 16.02 -47.35
CA LEU A 67 -12.23 15.50 -46.09
C LEU A 67 -11.15 14.43 -46.29
N TYR A 68 -11.16 13.73 -47.43
CA TYR A 68 -10.17 12.71 -47.76
C TYR A 68 -9.06 13.21 -48.70
N GLY A 69 -9.00 14.51 -49.01
CA GLY A 69 -8.06 15.07 -49.98
C GLY A 69 -8.62 15.11 -51.41
N SER A 70 -8.15 16.09 -52.18
CA SER A 70 -8.61 16.40 -53.54
C SER A 70 -7.75 15.78 -54.65
N SER A 71 -6.51 15.38 -54.32
CA SER A 71 -5.58 14.70 -55.22
C SER A 71 -5.10 13.38 -54.62
N THR A 72 -4.53 12.50 -55.45
CA THR A 72 -3.93 11.24 -55.00
C THR A 72 -2.81 11.46 -53.97
N MET A 73 -2.07 12.57 -54.10
CA MET A 73 -1.04 12.96 -53.14
C MET A 73 -1.66 13.31 -51.78
N GLU A 74 -2.66 14.19 -51.77
CA GLU A 74 -3.35 14.58 -50.53
C GLU A 74 -4.05 13.38 -49.86
N GLN A 75 -4.66 12.48 -50.63
CA GLN A 75 -5.26 11.25 -50.11
C GLN A 75 -4.23 10.37 -49.39
N THR A 76 -3.02 10.28 -49.96
CA THR A 76 -1.91 9.51 -49.38
C THR A 76 -1.38 10.18 -48.11
N GLU A 77 -1.25 11.51 -48.10
CA GLU A 77 -0.86 12.26 -46.90
C GLU A 77 -1.91 12.11 -45.78
N VAL A 78 -3.21 12.10 -46.12
CA VAL A 78 -4.28 11.85 -45.15
C VAL A 78 -4.14 10.47 -44.52
N ASP A 79 -3.85 9.43 -45.30
CA ASP A 79 -3.62 8.09 -44.76
C ASP A 79 -2.38 8.01 -43.87
N HIS A 80 -1.29 8.69 -44.24
CA HIS A 80 -0.09 8.81 -43.41
C HIS A 80 -0.41 9.39 -42.03
N TRP A 81 -1.15 10.50 -41.96
CA TRP A 81 -1.51 11.12 -40.68
C TRP A 81 -2.54 10.32 -39.86
N LEU A 82 -3.44 9.59 -40.53
CA LEU A 82 -4.32 8.62 -39.87
C LEU A 82 -3.51 7.53 -39.18
N GLU A 83 -2.49 6.98 -39.86
CA GLU A 83 -1.60 5.97 -39.29
C GLU A 83 -0.70 6.54 -38.18
N PHE A 84 -0.14 7.74 -38.38
CA PHE A 84 0.61 8.48 -37.37
C PHE A 84 -0.19 8.65 -36.07
N SER A 85 -1.46 9.09 -36.19
CA SER A 85 -2.34 9.26 -35.03
C SER A 85 -2.62 7.94 -34.29
N ALA A 86 -2.73 6.83 -35.03
CA ALA A 86 -3.05 5.51 -34.47
C ALA A 86 -1.84 4.81 -33.84
N GLN A 87 -0.64 4.97 -34.39
CA GLN A 87 0.56 4.23 -33.97
C GLN A 87 1.54 5.06 -33.15
N ARG A 88 1.71 6.36 -33.47
CA ARG A 88 2.76 7.22 -32.91
C ARG A 88 2.25 8.10 -31.76
N LEU A 89 0.97 8.45 -31.76
CA LEU A 89 0.34 9.26 -30.72
C LEU A 89 -0.48 8.45 -29.70
N ARG A 90 -0.92 7.21 -29.99
CA ARG A 90 -1.66 6.40 -28.99
C ARG A 90 -0.72 5.56 -28.12
N GLY A 91 -0.46 6.03 -26.89
CA GLY A 91 -0.12 5.17 -25.74
C GLY A 91 1.25 4.47 -25.76
N GLN A 92 2.24 4.95 -26.52
CA GLN A 92 3.58 4.35 -26.58
C GLN A 92 4.68 5.22 -25.94
N PRO A 93 5.80 4.66 -25.47
CA PRO A 93 7.01 5.43 -25.15
C PRO A 93 7.56 6.07 -26.44
N GLY A 94 7.64 7.40 -26.50
CA GLY A 94 8.11 8.14 -27.68
C GLY A 94 7.23 9.30 -28.16
N VAL A 95 6.12 9.61 -27.47
CA VAL A 95 5.19 10.72 -27.83
C VAL A 95 5.91 12.05 -28.03
N ALA A 96 6.95 12.37 -27.25
CA ALA A 96 7.71 13.62 -27.40
C ALA A 96 8.38 13.75 -28.78
N GLY A 97 8.92 12.65 -29.34
CA GLY A 97 9.51 12.66 -30.67
C GLY A 97 8.47 12.82 -31.77
N ALA A 98 7.31 12.17 -31.62
CA ALA A 98 6.16 12.34 -32.51
C ALA A 98 5.61 13.78 -32.44
N LEU A 99 5.53 14.38 -31.25
CA LEU A 99 5.12 15.78 -31.10
C LEU A 99 6.10 16.75 -31.74
N ALA A 100 7.41 16.50 -31.68
CA ALA A 100 8.40 17.31 -32.37
C ALA A 100 8.28 17.23 -33.90
N GLU A 101 8.02 16.03 -34.43
CA GLU A 101 7.75 15.81 -35.86
C GLU A 101 6.47 16.53 -36.32
N LEU A 102 5.41 16.43 -35.52
CA LEU A 102 4.14 17.12 -35.75
C LEU A 102 4.30 18.65 -35.68
N ASP A 103 5.06 19.17 -34.70
CA ASP A 103 5.34 20.60 -34.54
C ASP A 103 6.10 21.15 -35.75
N LYS A 104 7.08 20.39 -36.25
CA LYS A 104 7.81 20.72 -37.48
C LYS A 104 6.89 20.72 -38.70
N ALA A 105 6.01 19.72 -38.84
CA ALA A 105 5.06 19.66 -39.95
C ALA A 105 4.07 20.85 -39.96
N LEU A 106 3.68 21.32 -38.77
CA LEU A 106 2.74 22.43 -38.57
C LEU A 106 3.42 23.83 -38.53
N SER A 107 4.74 23.90 -38.68
CA SER A 107 5.51 25.15 -38.61
C SER A 107 5.05 26.21 -39.62
N LEU A 108 4.72 25.78 -40.85
CA LEU A 108 4.29 26.63 -41.96
C LEU A 108 2.88 26.31 -42.48
N ARG A 109 2.11 25.46 -41.79
CA ARG A 109 0.83 24.94 -42.28
C ARG A 109 -0.32 25.21 -41.33
N THR A 110 -1.48 25.60 -41.85
CA THR A 110 -2.72 25.76 -41.06
C THR A 110 -3.45 24.43 -40.86
N PHE A 111 -3.37 23.53 -41.84
CA PHE A 111 -3.92 22.18 -41.82
C PHE A 111 -2.81 21.19 -42.16
N LEU A 112 -2.92 19.93 -41.73
CA LEU A 112 -1.86 18.93 -41.95
C LEU A 112 -1.69 18.58 -43.43
N VAL A 113 -2.80 18.56 -44.17
CA VAL A 113 -2.85 18.21 -45.60
C VAL A 113 -3.60 19.29 -46.37
N GLY A 114 -3.01 19.75 -47.48
CA GLY A 114 -3.61 20.76 -48.34
C GLY A 114 -3.89 22.10 -47.65
N HIS A 115 -4.97 22.76 -48.06
CA HIS A 115 -5.37 24.10 -47.57
C HIS A 115 -6.71 24.13 -46.83
N ALA A 116 -7.28 22.96 -46.51
CA ALA A 116 -8.58 22.82 -45.85
C ALA A 116 -8.55 21.71 -44.80
N LEU A 117 -9.58 21.64 -43.97
CA LEU A 117 -9.72 20.61 -42.96
C LEU A 117 -9.85 19.22 -43.61
N THR A 118 -9.00 18.28 -43.20
CA THR A 118 -9.05 16.88 -43.66
C THR A 118 -9.18 15.89 -42.49
N LEU A 119 -9.33 14.60 -42.80
CA LEU A 119 -9.28 13.55 -41.79
C LEU A 119 -7.94 13.51 -41.04
N ALA A 120 -6.84 13.97 -41.65
CA ALA A 120 -5.55 14.09 -40.97
C ALA A 120 -5.66 14.97 -39.72
N ASP A 121 -6.29 16.14 -39.88
CA ASP A 121 -6.47 17.08 -38.78
C ASP A 121 -7.40 16.51 -37.71
N ILE A 122 -8.50 15.91 -38.14
CA ILE A 122 -9.51 15.32 -37.26
C ILE A 122 -8.92 14.18 -36.41
N SER A 123 -8.15 13.28 -37.02
CA SER A 123 -7.61 12.09 -36.33
C SER A 123 -6.49 12.44 -35.36
N VAL A 124 -5.57 13.32 -35.77
CA VAL A 124 -4.47 13.80 -34.91
C VAL A 124 -5.02 14.60 -33.74
N TRP A 125 -6.00 15.48 -33.98
CA TRP A 125 -6.62 16.27 -32.92
C TRP A 125 -7.35 15.38 -31.92
N ALA A 126 -8.14 14.42 -32.40
CA ALA A 126 -8.86 13.48 -31.55
C ALA A 126 -7.91 12.65 -30.67
N SER A 127 -6.77 12.26 -31.23
CA SER A 127 -5.75 11.50 -30.52
C SER A 127 -5.08 12.33 -29.41
N LEU A 128 -4.73 13.60 -29.68
CA LEU A 128 -4.17 14.50 -28.67
C LEU A 128 -5.19 14.89 -27.59
N LYS A 129 -6.45 15.13 -27.98
CA LYS A 129 -7.54 15.46 -27.04
C LYS A 129 -7.81 14.31 -26.06
N GLY A 130 -7.61 13.06 -26.50
CA GLY A 130 -7.72 11.87 -25.66
C GLY A 130 -6.54 11.64 -24.70
N GLN A 131 -5.44 12.38 -24.82
CA GLN A 131 -4.30 12.28 -23.91
C GLN A 131 -4.46 13.23 -22.71
N ALA A 132 -4.34 12.69 -21.49
CA ALA A 132 -4.43 13.48 -20.27
C ALA A 132 -3.28 14.49 -20.09
N GLU A 133 -2.10 14.18 -20.67
CA GLU A 133 -0.87 14.98 -20.53
C GLU A 133 -0.71 16.07 -21.60
N TRP A 134 -1.52 16.06 -22.67
CA TRP A 134 -1.39 17.06 -23.74
C TRP A 134 -1.48 18.52 -23.25
N PRO A 135 -2.39 18.91 -22.33
CA PRO A 135 -2.47 20.29 -21.85
C PRO A 135 -1.20 20.80 -21.15
N SER A 136 -0.42 19.93 -20.50
CA SER A 136 0.85 20.31 -19.87
C SER A 136 2.00 20.37 -20.88
N GLN A 137 1.98 19.52 -21.91
CA GLN A 137 2.98 19.46 -22.97
C GLN A 137 2.79 20.52 -24.06
N ALA A 138 1.58 21.07 -24.20
CA ALA A 138 1.25 22.12 -25.16
C ALA A 138 2.27 23.29 -25.15
N ARG A 139 2.74 23.69 -23.97
CA ARG A 139 3.71 24.80 -23.82
C ARG A 139 5.06 24.55 -24.51
N SER A 140 5.42 23.29 -24.75
CA SER A 140 6.70 22.90 -25.35
C SER A 140 6.65 22.82 -26.88
N PHE A 141 5.46 22.81 -27.50
CA PHE A 141 5.26 22.65 -28.94
C PHE A 141 4.35 23.78 -29.45
N SER A 142 4.97 24.88 -29.87
CA SER A 142 4.25 26.14 -30.16
C SER A 142 3.33 26.03 -31.38
N HIS A 143 3.74 25.30 -32.42
CA HIS A 143 2.98 25.14 -33.65
C HIS A 143 1.84 24.14 -33.48
N VAL A 144 2.08 23.02 -32.79
CA VAL A 144 1.02 22.07 -32.43
C VAL A 144 -0.01 22.73 -31.53
N SER A 145 0.42 23.52 -30.54
CA SER A 145 -0.49 24.27 -29.68
C SER A 145 -1.37 25.23 -30.46
N ARG A 146 -0.77 26.08 -31.31
CA ARG A 146 -1.52 26.99 -32.19
C ARG A 146 -2.58 26.24 -32.99
N TRP A 147 -2.18 25.18 -33.69
CA TRP A 147 -3.08 24.36 -34.51
C TRP A 147 -4.17 23.68 -33.69
N PHE A 148 -3.83 23.09 -32.54
CA PHE A 148 -4.78 22.39 -31.68
C PHE A 148 -5.83 23.33 -31.11
N PHE A 149 -5.43 24.52 -30.62
CA PHE A 149 -6.37 25.51 -30.12
C PHE A 149 -7.20 26.16 -31.23
N PHE A 150 -6.60 26.37 -32.41
CA PHE A 150 -7.33 26.79 -33.61
C PHE A 150 -8.46 25.81 -33.95
N LEU A 151 -8.16 24.51 -34.09
CA LEU A 151 -9.20 23.50 -34.35
C LEU A 151 -10.21 23.40 -33.21
N SER A 152 -9.74 23.42 -31.95
CA SER A 152 -10.63 23.35 -30.77
C SER A 152 -11.63 24.51 -30.69
N SER A 153 -11.31 25.66 -31.28
CA SER A 153 -12.19 26.82 -31.32
C SER A 153 -13.32 26.70 -32.35
N GLN A 154 -13.22 25.79 -33.31
CA GLN A 154 -14.24 25.58 -34.32
C GLN A 154 -15.48 24.88 -33.74
N VAL A 155 -16.65 25.21 -34.28
CA VAL A 155 -17.95 24.74 -33.74
C VAL A 155 -18.05 23.19 -33.70
N PRO A 156 -17.68 22.42 -34.75
CA PRO A 156 -17.78 20.96 -34.68
C PRO A 156 -16.86 20.33 -33.62
N PHE A 157 -15.65 20.88 -33.46
CA PHE A 157 -14.64 20.42 -32.50
C PHE A 157 -15.01 20.72 -31.06
N SER A 158 -15.51 21.94 -30.81
CA SER A 158 -16.01 22.31 -29.48
C SER A 158 -17.30 21.57 -29.13
N ALA A 159 -18.21 21.34 -30.08
CA ALA A 159 -19.45 20.59 -29.86
C ALA A 159 -19.18 19.12 -29.53
N VAL A 160 -18.42 18.40 -30.37
CA VAL A 160 -18.08 16.98 -30.14
C VAL A 160 -17.16 16.85 -28.93
N GLY A 161 -16.15 17.72 -28.82
CA GLY A 161 -15.25 17.77 -27.68
C GLY A 161 -16.00 17.96 -26.36
N ASN A 162 -16.87 18.96 -26.24
CA ASN A 162 -17.57 19.22 -24.98
C ASN A 162 -18.68 18.20 -24.67
N LYS A 163 -19.37 17.70 -25.69
CA LYS A 163 -20.44 16.71 -25.53
C LYS A 163 -19.92 15.35 -25.09
N TYR A 164 -18.74 14.95 -25.57
CA TYR A 164 -18.19 13.62 -25.33
C TYR A 164 -16.93 13.60 -24.44
N SER A 165 -16.28 14.74 -24.11
CA SER A 165 -15.18 14.79 -23.12
C SER A 165 -15.60 14.57 -21.66
N LYS A 166 -16.90 14.60 -21.32
CA LYS A 166 -17.37 14.42 -19.93
C LYS A 166 -17.72 12.98 -19.54
N LYS A 167 -17.49 11.99 -20.42
CA LYS A 167 -17.69 10.55 -20.13
C LYS A 167 -16.39 9.72 -20.17
N SER A 168 -15.20 10.32 -20.23
CA SER A 168 -13.99 9.61 -19.76
C SER A 168 -14.01 9.62 -18.23
N LEU A 169 -14.03 8.43 -17.61
CA LEU A 169 -13.84 8.15 -16.18
C LEU A 169 -14.09 9.33 -15.23
N PRO A 170 -15.21 9.36 -14.49
CA PRO A 170 -15.19 10.03 -13.21
C PRO A 170 -14.11 9.35 -12.38
N LEU A 171 -13.01 10.06 -12.13
CA LEU A 171 -12.37 9.99 -10.83
C LEU A 171 -13.51 10.08 -9.83
N ALA A 172 -13.68 9.04 -9.02
CA ALA A 172 -14.75 8.96 -8.05
C ALA A 172 -14.92 10.32 -7.37
N LYS A 173 -16.08 10.97 -7.58
CA LYS A 173 -16.55 11.93 -6.60
C LYS A 173 -16.70 11.12 -5.33
N SER A 174 -15.71 11.26 -4.46
CA SER A 174 -15.87 11.04 -3.04
C SER A 174 -17.12 11.78 -2.63
N THR A 175 -18.21 11.05 -2.44
CA THR A 175 -19.07 11.33 -1.30
C THR A 175 -18.13 11.44 -0.13
N SER A 176 -17.98 12.66 0.37
CA SER A 176 -17.15 13.03 1.50
C SER A 176 -17.69 12.35 2.76
N ASP A 177 -17.41 11.07 2.88
CA ASP A 177 -16.79 10.52 4.07
C ASP A 177 -15.33 10.25 3.65
N GLU A 178 -14.46 11.24 3.80
CA GLU A 178 -13.02 11.05 3.67
C GLU A 178 -12.57 9.98 4.68
N LYS A 179 -12.55 8.71 4.26
CA LYS A 179 -11.54 7.80 4.76
C LYS A 179 -10.22 8.34 4.24
N LYS A 180 -9.48 9.02 5.11
CA LYS A 180 -8.07 9.37 4.91
C LYS A 180 -7.39 8.26 4.12
N GLN A 181 -6.78 8.60 2.98
CA GLN A 181 -5.80 7.70 2.37
C GLN A 181 -4.81 7.32 3.48
N ASP A 182 -4.54 6.02 3.61
CA ASP A 182 -3.62 5.47 4.60
C ASP A 182 -2.19 5.78 4.15
N VAL A 183 -1.89 7.06 4.06
CA VAL A 183 -0.58 7.61 3.70
C VAL A 183 0.23 7.61 4.97
N GLY A 184 1.39 6.97 4.95
CA GLY A 184 2.31 6.97 6.06
C GLY A 184 2.72 8.40 6.43
N LYS A 185 3.33 8.56 7.60
CA LYS A 185 4.02 9.82 7.91
C LYS A 185 5.23 9.94 6.98
N PHE A 186 5.02 10.59 5.84
CA PHE A 186 6.11 11.17 5.07
C PHE A 186 6.58 12.40 5.80
N VAL A 187 7.90 12.53 5.91
CA VAL A 187 8.50 13.63 6.65
C VAL A 187 8.84 14.75 5.68
N ASP A 188 8.62 15.98 6.12
CA ASP A 188 9.05 17.19 5.46
C ASP A 188 10.58 17.14 5.30
N LEU A 189 11.02 17.07 4.06
CA LEU A 189 12.44 17.12 3.71
C LEU A 189 12.98 18.53 4.04
N PRO A 190 13.98 18.67 4.93
CA PRO A 190 14.49 19.98 5.33
C PRO A 190 15.04 20.77 4.15
N GLY A 191 14.57 22.00 3.94
CA GLY A 191 15.03 22.83 2.82
C GLY A 191 14.62 22.32 1.43
N ALA A 192 13.68 21.37 1.35
CA ALA A 192 13.16 20.91 0.08
C ALA A 192 12.29 22.00 -0.58
N GLU A 193 12.69 22.34 -1.80
CA GLU A 193 11.95 23.25 -2.67
C GLU A 193 11.44 22.50 -3.90
N MET A 194 10.22 22.83 -4.33
CA MET A 194 9.61 22.26 -5.52
C MET A 194 10.50 22.51 -6.75
N GLY A 195 10.80 21.47 -7.52
CA GLY A 195 11.67 21.52 -8.70
C GLY A 195 13.16 21.38 -8.40
N LYS A 196 13.61 21.46 -7.14
CA LYS A 196 15.03 21.46 -6.77
C LYS A 196 15.50 20.23 -6.01
N VAL A 197 14.58 19.38 -5.56
CA VAL A 197 14.94 18.15 -4.84
C VAL A 197 15.63 17.19 -5.79
N VAL A 198 16.87 16.84 -5.49
CA VAL A 198 17.61 15.75 -6.14
C VAL A 198 17.82 14.62 -5.13
N VAL A 199 17.36 13.42 -5.48
CA VAL A 199 17.51 12.17 -4.72
C VAL A 199 18.18 11.11 -5.58
N ARG A 200 18.68 10.03 -4.97
CA ARG A 200 19.31 8.92 -5.72
C ARG A 200 19.00 7.55 -5.16
N PHE A 201 18.86 6.59 -6.06
CA PHE A 201 18.87 5.17 -5.75
C PHE A 201 20.23 4.59 -6.18
N PRO A 202 21.12 4.27 -5.22
CA PRO A 202 22.49 3.84 -5.54
C PRO A 202 22.73 2.34 -5.25
N PRO A 203 22.22 1.38 -6.05
CA PRO A 203 22.50 -0.03 -5.80
C PRO A 203 23.91 -0.45 -6.26
N GLU A 204 24.48 -1.41 -5.54
CA GLU A 204 25.64 -2.21 -6.02
C GLU A 204 25.13 -3.30 -6.99
N ALA A 205 25.83 -3.54 -8.11
CA ALA A 205 25.53 -4.60 -9.07
C ALA A 205 26.09 -5.96 -8.60
N SER A 206 25.70 -6.33 -7.38
CA SER A 206 26.17 -7.53 -6.68
C SER A 206 25.06 -8.57 -6.45
N GLY A 207 23.89 -8.41 -7.07
CA GLY A 207 22.79 -9.38 -7.03
C GLY A 207 21.42 -8.79 -7.38
N TYR A 208 20.40 -9.66 -7.44
CA TYR A 208 19.02 -9.31 -7.77
C TYR A 208 18.39 -8.34 -6.77
N LEU A 209 17.48 -7.47 -7.25
CA LEU A 209 16.71 -6.63 -6.35
C LEU A 209 15.67 -7.45 -5.58
N HIS A 210 15.43 -7.04 -4.34
CA HIS A 210 14.42 -7.63 -3.48
C HIS A 210 13.52 -6.54 -2.92
N ILE A 211 12.44 -6.91 -2.24
CA ILE A 211 11.43 -5.96 -1.75
C ILE A 211 12.01 -4.84 -0.86
N GLY A 212 13.11 -5.11 -0.15
CA GLY A 212 13.89 -4.07 0.55
C GLY A 212 14.50 -3.00 -0.37
N HIS A 213 15.06 -3.39 -1.52
CA HIS A 213 15.54 -2.47 -2.55
C HIS A 213 14.37 -1.75 -3.23
N ALA A 214 13.25 -2.45 -3.47
CA ALA A 214 12.04 -1.83 -4.01
C ALA A 214 11.53 -0.70 -3.10
N LYS A 215 11.58 -0.87 -1.77
CA LYS A 215 11.28 0.21 -0.82
C LYS A 215 12.20 1.41 -1.03
N ALA A 216 13.51 1.21 -1.12
CA ALA A 216 14.47 2.29 -1.33
C ALA A 216 14.19 3.03 -2.65
N ALA A 217 14.05 2.28 -3.74
CA ALA A 217 13.88 2.85 -5.08
C ALA A 217 12.55 3.59 -5.23
N LEU A 218 11.43 3.01 -4.76
CA LEU A 218 10.11 3.63 -4.81
C LEU A 218 9.98 4.82 -3.85
N LEU A 219 10.67 4.81 -2.71
CA LEU A 219 10.70 5.97 -1.81
C LEU A 219 11.43 7.15 -2.46
N ASN A 220 12.58 6.92 -3.11
CA ASN A 220 13.26 7.97 -3.85
C ASN A 220 12.38 8.49 -5.01
N GLN A 221 11.76 7.61 -5.79
CA GLN A 221 10.81 8.01 -6.84
C GLN A 221 9.63 8.81 -6.28
N HIS A 222 9.10 8.43 -5.11
CA HIS A 222 8.03 9.19 -4.47
C HIS A 222 8.44 10.64 -4.21
N TYR A 223 9.64 10.87 -3.67
CA TYR A 223 10.12 12.23 -3.42
C TYR A 223 10.42 13.00 -4.71
N GLN A 224 10.98 12.35 -5.73
CA GLN A 224 11.13 12.93 -7.08
C GLN A 224 9.77 13.42 -7.60
N LEU A 225 8.73 12.59 -7.57
CA LEU A 225 7.41 12.96 -8.10
C LEU A 225 6.71 14.03 -7.24
N THR A 226 6.73 13.87 -5.91
CA THR A 226 6.07 14.80 -4.96
C THR A 226 6.65 16.20 -5.03
N PHE A 227 7.98 16.31 -5.18
CA PHE A 227 8.67 17.60 -5.25
C PHE A 227 8.97 18.05 -6.67
N LYS A 228 8.49 17.35 -7.71
CA LYS A 228 8.85 17.59 -9.12
C LYS A 228 10.38 17.71 -9.31
N GLY A 229 11.10 16.92 -8.53
CA GLY A 229 12.56 16.90 -8.46
C GLY A 229 13.17 15.91 -9.46
N GLN A 230 14.40 15.51 -9.18
CA GLN A 230 15.17 14.57 -9.98
C GLN A 230 15.53 13.30 -9.18
N LEU A 231 15.48 12.16 -9.85
CA LEU A 231 15.96 10.86 -9.38
C LEU A 231 17.18 10.43 -10.19
N ILE A 232 18.30 10.27 -9.52
CA ILE A 232 19.52 9.68 -10.08
C ILE A 232 19.51 8.18 -9.80
N MET A 233 19.70 7.36 -10.83
CA MET A 233 20.04 5.95 -10.70
C MET A 233 21.55 5.81 -10.82
N ARG A 234 22.21 5.46 -9.71
CA ARG A 234 23.67 5.36 -9.67
C ARG A 234 24.11 3.93 -9.39
N PHE A 235 24.91 3.32 -10.25
CA PHE A 235 25.59 2.09 -9.87
C PHE A 235 26.77 2.43 -8.97
N ASP A 236 26.76 1.92 -7.74
CA ASP A 236 27.83 2.18 -6.77
C ASP A 236 28.96 1.15 -6.91
N ASP A 237 29.63 1.20 -8.06
CA ASP A 237 30.56 0.20 -8.58
C ASP A 237 31.99 0.33 -8.03
N THR A 238 32.16 0.68 -6.76
CA THR A 238 33.51 0.88 -6.18
C THR A 238 34.33 -0.40 -5.97
N ASN A 239 33.71 -1.60 -6.03
CA ASN A 239 34.37 -2.85 -5.68
C ASN A 239 34.44 -3.84 -6.86
N PRO A 240 35.56 -3.93 -7.58
CA PRO A 240 35.67 -4.69 -8.83
C PRO A 240 35.40 -6.20 -8.71
N GLU A 241 35.52 -6.79 -7.50
CA GLU A 241 35.25 -8.22 -7.28
C GLU A 241 33.76 -8.59 -7.19
N LYS A 242 32.91 -7.62 -6.84
CA LYS A 242 31.48 -7.87 -6.59
C LYS A 242 30.59 -7.45 -7.75
N GLU A 243 31.03 -6.48 -8.52
CA GLU A 243 30.29 -5.95 -9.66
C GLU A 243 30.34 -6.96 -10.82
N LYS A 244 29.16 -7.29 -11.37
CA LYS A 244 29.05 -8.11 -12.57
C LYS A 244 28.10 -7.44 -13.56
N GLU A 245 28.48 -7.41 -14.83
CA GLU A 245 27.68 -6.84 -15.92
C GLU A 245 26.28 -7.47 -16.00
N ASP A 246 26.18 -8.79 -15.78
CA ASP A 246 24.89 -9.51 -15.73
C ASP A 246 23.93 -8.94 -14.68
N PHE A 247 24.44 -8.54 -13.50
CA PHE A 247 23.62 -7.98 -12.44
C PHE A 247 23.19 -6.54 -12.75
N GLU A 248 24.00 -5.74 -13.45
CA GLU A 248 23.60 -4.40 -13.90
C GLU A 248 22.38 -4.50 -14.80
N LYS A 249 22.43 -5.37 -15.81
CA LYS A 249 21.31 -5.60 -16.74
C LYS A 249 20.05 -6.04 -16.00
N VAL A 250 20.18 -7.00 -15.09
CA VAL A 250 19.06 -7.50 -14.27
C VAL A 250 18.46 -6.40 -13.39
N ILE A 251 19.29 -5.54 -12.78
CA ILE A 251 18.82 -4.43 -11.95
C ILE A 251 18.07 -3.40 -12.81
N LEU A 252 18.55 -3.07 -14.00
CA LEU A 252 17.85 -2.17 -14.92
C LEU A 252 16.48 -2.73 -15.34
N GLU A 253 16.41 -4.02 -15.63
CA GLU A 253 15.15 -4.73 -15.89
C GLU A 253 14.21 -4.69 -14.67
N ASP A 254 14.73 -4.91 -13.45
CA ASP A 254 13.94 -4.85 -12.21
C ASP A 254 13.41 -3.43 -11.93
N VAL A 255 14.22 -2.40 -12.17
CA VAL A 255 13.83 -0.98 -12.06
C VAL A 255 12.73 -0.65 -13.07
N ALA A 256 12.85 -1.14 -14.32
CA ALA A 256 11.81 -0.99 -15.34
C ALA A 256 10.52 -1.73 -14.96
N MET A 257 10.62 -2.96 -14.43
CA MET A 257 9.48 -3.73 -13.90
C MET A 257 8.76 -3.00 -12.77
N LEU A 258 9.49 -2.29 -11.90
CA LEU A 258 8.92 -1.45 -10.85
C LEU A 258 8.35 -0.11 -11.37
N GLN A 259 8.40 0.12 -12.69
CA GLN A 259 7.96 1.37 -13.33
C GLN A 259 8.68 2.60 -12.75
N ILE A 260 9.95 2.43 -12.38
CA ILE A 260 10.80 3.50 -11.90
C ILE A 260 11.44 4.18 -13.10
N ARG A 261 11.36 5.52 -13.13
CA ARG A 261 11.91 6.35 -14.22
C ARG A 261 12.93 7.33 -13.63
N PRO A 262 14.22 6.95 -13.61
CA PRO A 262 15.29 7.88 -13.25
C PRO A 262 15.43 8.98 -14.31
N ASP A 263 15.81 10.18 -13.89
CA ASP A 263 16.14 11.30 -14.77
C ASP A 263 17.58 11.23 -15.28
N GLN A 264 18.46 10.58 -14.52
CA GLN A 264 19.88 10.42 -14.83
C GLN A 264 20.36 9.02 -14.46
N PHE A 265 21.32 8.52 -15.24
CA PHE A 265 22.05 7.28 -14.96
C PHE A 265 23.53 7.63 -14.82
N THR A 266 24.13 7.22 -13.72
CA THR A 266 25.54 7.48 -13.42
C THR A 266 26.21 6.24 -12.81
N TYR A 267 27.54 6.26 -12.80
CA TYR A 267 28.36 5.26 -12.15
C TYR A 267 29.36 5.95 -11.23
N THR A 268 29.59 5.39 -10.04
CA THR A 268 30.62 5.92 -9.15
C THR A 268 32.01 5.88 -9.82
N SER A 269 32.27 4.89 -10.69
CA SER A 269 33.51 4.76 -11.44
C SER A 269 33.78 5.89 -12.44
N ASP A 270 32.77 6.59 -12.94
CA ASP A 270 32.95 7.78 -13.78
C ASP A 270 33.67 8.90 -13.02
N HIS A 271 33.58 8.89 -11.68
CA HIS A 271 34.16 9.90 -10.78
C HIS A 271 35.52 9.48 -10.19
N PHE A 272 36.06 8.29 -10.51
CA PHE A 272 37.35 7.83 -9.97
C PHE A 272 38.51 8.82 -10.14
N PRO A 273 38.70 9.50 -11.30
CA PRO A 273 39.74 10.52 -11.42
C PRO A 273 39.63 11.64 -10.38
N VAL A 274 38.41 12.12 -10.12
CA VAL A 274 38.14 13.18 -9.16
C VAL A 274 38.32 12.67 -7.74
N ILE A 275 37.81 11.47 -7.43
CA ILE A 275 37.93 10.84 -6.11
C ILE A 275 39.40 10.60 -5.75
N LEU A 276 40.23 10.15 -6.70
CA LEU A 276 41.67 9.97 -6.51
C LEU A 276 42.37 11.29 -6.20
N LYS A 277 42.08 12.35 -6.97
CA LYS A 277 42.64 13.69 -6.74
C LYS A 277 42.27 14.22 -5.35
N LEU A 278 41.04 14.03 -4.90
CA LEU A 278 40.59 14.43 -3.57
C LEU A 278 41.25 13.59 -2.46
N GLY A 279 41.50 12.31 -2.70
CA GLY A 279 42.30 11.46 -1.79
C GLY A 279 43.73 11.96 -1.64
N GLU A 280 44.38 12.32 -2.76
CA GLU A 280 45.73 12.89 -2.77
C GLU A 280 45.78 14.25 -2.08
N GLN A 281 44.72 15.07 -2.21
CA GLN A 281 44.58 16.31 -1.44
C GLN A 281 44.56 16.05 0.07
N LEU A 282 43.77 15.09 0.56
CA LEU A 282 43.75 14.75 1.99
C LEU A 282 45.11 14.25 2.48
N LEU A 283 45.84 13.50 1.65
CA LEU A 283 47.19 13.04 1.95
C LEU A 283 48.17 14.22 2.09
N ALA A 284 48.12 15.17 1.15
CA ALA A 284 48.95 16.38 1.14
C ALA A 284 48.66 17.31 2.33
N GLU A 285 47.39 17.41 2.75
CA GLU A 285 46.96 18.20 3.90
C GLU A 285 47.20 17.51 5.25
N GLY A 286 47.78 16.29 5.26
CA GLY A 286 48.02 15.52 6.48
C GLY A 286 46.73 14.98 7.14
N LYS A 287 45.62 14.98 6.41
CA LYS A 287 44.31 14.45 6.82
C LYS A 287 44.12 12.97 6.43
N ALA A 288 45.10 12.37 5.76
CA ALA A 288 45.17 10.95 5.46
C ALA A 288 46.61 10.44 5.56
N TYR A 289 46.78 9.12 5.65
CA TYR A 289 48.08 8.43 5.62
C TYR A 289 47.94 7.06 4.97
N ILE A 290 49.06 6.47 4.55
CA ILE A 290 49.11 5.10 4.03
C ILE A 290 49.52 4.15 5.15
N ASP A 291 48.76 3.07 5.31
CA ASP A 291 48.90 2.10 6.38
C ASP A 291 49.06 0.70 5.79
N ASP A 292 50.12 0.02 6.17
CA ASP A 292 50.45 -1.36 5.81
C ASP A 292 50.25 -2.33 6.98
N THR A 293 49.60 -1.87 8.06
CA THR A 293 49.26 -2.72 9.20
C THR A 293 48.32 -3.84 8.75
N PRO A 294 48.62 -5.11 9.09
CA PRO A 294 47.76 -6.24 8.72
C PRO A 294 46.30 -6.05 9.19
N PRO A 295 45.29 -6.49 8.43
CA PRO A 295 43.87 -6.21 8.73
C PRO A 295 43.41 -6.60 10.14
N GLU A 296 43.83 -7.77 10.66
CA GLU A 296 43.46 -8.21 12.02
C GLU A 296 44.10 -7.33 13.10
N GLN A 297 45.36 -6.94 12.92
CA GLN A 297 46.03 -6.03 13.83
C GLN A 297 45.38 -4.64 13.78
N MET A 298 45.08 -4.12 12.59
CA MET A 298 44.38 -2.84 12.42
C MET A 298 43.02 -2.83 13.11
N LYS A 299 42.28 -3.95 13.05
CA LYS A 299 41.03 -4.13 13.78
C LYS A 299 41.24 -4.06 15.30
N GLN A 300 42.23 -4.79 15.83
CA GLN A 300 42.57 -4.76 17.25
C GLN A 300 42.98 -3.35 17.72
N GLU A 301 43.81 -2.65 16.94
CA GLU A 301 44.21 -1.27 17.23
C GLU A 301 43.01 -0.31 17.27
N ARG A 302 42.05 -0.47 16.34
CA ARG A 302 40.80 0.31 16.35
C ARG A 302 39.89 -0.01 17.53
N GLU A 303 39.83 -1.27 17.97
CA GLU A 303 39.08 -1.69 19.16
C GLU A 303 39.73 -1.14 20.44
N GLN A 304 41.06 -1.18 20.52
CA GLN A 304 41.87 -0.69 21.64
C GLN A 304 42.10 0.83 21.61
N ARG A 305 41.67 1.52 20.54
CA ARG A 305 41.84 2.97 20.35
C ARG A 305 43.32 3.39 20.33
N LEU A 306 44.16 2.59 19.69
CA LEU A 306 45.61 2.83 19.53
C LEU A 306 45.91 3.35 18.14
N ASP A 307 46.80 4.33 18.04
CA ASP A 307 47.26 4.84 16.76
C ASP A 307 48.11 3.78 16.04
N SER A 308 47.90 3.63 14.73
CA SER A 308 48.78 2.81 13.88
C SER A 308 50.20 3.40 13.89
N LYS A 309 51.20 2.54 13.77
CA LYS A 309 52.60 2.96 13.64
C LYS A 309 52.82 3.89 12.43
N CYS A 310 52.01 3.73 11.39
CA CYS A 310 52.10 4.49 10.15
C CYS A 310 51.34 5.83 10.19
N ARG A 311 50.57 6.09 11.26
CA ARG A 311 49.71 7.28 11.39
C ARG A 311 50.48 8.60 11.35
N ASN A 312 51.74 8.59 11.80
CA ASN A 312 52.62 9.76 11.85
C ASN A 312 53.76 9.70 10.83
N ASN A 313 53.61 8.89 9.77
CA ASN A 313 54.53 8.90 8.63
C ASN A 313 54.66 10.30 8.03
N THR A 314 55.84 10.61 7.51
CA THR A 314 56.04 11.87 6.77
C THR A 314 55.26 11.85 5.45
N LEU A 315 54.99 13.03 4.89
CA LEU A 315 54.32 13.13 3.60
C LEU A 315 55.09 12.37 2.50
N GLU A 316 56.41 12.46 2.48
CA GLU A 316 57.26 11.76 1.52
C GLU A 316 57.13 10.24 1.61
N GLN A 317 57.13 9.68 2.83
CA GLN A 317 56.91 8.24 3.04
C GLN A 317 55.53 7.82 2.55
N ASN A 318 54.49 8.59 2.89
CA ASN A 318 53.13 8.33 2.45
C ASN A 318 53.00 8.36 0.92
N LEU A 319 53.62 9.35 0.25
CA LEU A 319 53.62 9.45 -1.21
C LEU A 319 54.32 8.27 -1.88
N LYS A 320 55.43 7.79 -1.31
CA LYS A 320 56.12 6.59 -1.80
C LYS A 320 55.23 5.35 -1.70
N MET A 321 54.60 5.13 -0.55
CA MET A 321 53.68 4.00 -0.36
C MET A 321 52.43 4.12 -1.25
N TRP A 322 51.93 5.34 -1.47
CA TRP A 322 50.81 5.58 -2.38
C TRP A 322 51.17 5.27 -3.83
N ALA A 323 52.40 5.57 -4.28
CA ALA A 323 52.87 5.20 -5.61
C ALA A 323 52.90 3.68 -5.81
N GLU A 324 53.35 2.92 -4.81
CA GLU A 324 53.30 1.45 -4.80
C GLU A 324 51.86 0.93 -4.90
N MET A 325 50.93 1.53 -4.15
CA MET A 325 49.50 1.20 -4.25
C MET A 325 48.94 1.45 -5.65
N LYS A 326 49.20 2.63 -6.24
CA LYS A 326 48.73 2.95 -7.61
C LYS A 326 49.32 2.03 -8.67
N ALA A 327 50.58 1.59 -8.48
CA ALA A 327 51.23 0.62 -9.35
C ALA A 327 50.68 -0.81 -9.18
N GLY A 328 49.91 -1.10 -8.12
CA GLY A 328 49.43 -2.45 -7.82
C GLY A 328 50.56 -3.43 -7.47
N SER A 329 51.69 -2.94 -6.95
CA SER A 329 52.82 -3.79 -6.60
C SER A 329 52.46 -4.74 -5.43
N GLU A 330 53.28 -5.76 -5.17
CA GLU A 330 53.10 -6.64 -4.02
C GLU A 330 53.06 -5.85 -2.70
N ARG A 331 53.92 -4.82 -2.59
CA ARG A 331 53.92 -3.89 -1.47
C ARG A 331 52.66 -3.02 -1.43
N GLY A 332 52.20 -2.53 -2.58
CA GLY A 332 50.97 -1.74 -2.69
C GLY A 332 49.73 -2.52 -2.23
N GLN A 333 49.64 -3.82 -2.57
CA GLN A 333 48.53 -4.69 -2.19
C GLN A 333 48.44 -4.94 -0.68
N SER A 334 49.54 -4.81 0.07
CA SER A 334 49.52 -4.87 1.53
C SER A 334 49.11 -3.56 2.20
N CYS A 335 48.93 -2.48 1.42
CA CYS A 335 48.69 -1.13 1.93
C CYS A 335 47.23 -0.68 1.71
N CYS A 336 46.78 0.25 2.55
CA CYS A 336 45.54 0.98 2.36
C CYS A 336 45.72 2.46 2.72
N MET A 337 44.88 3.35 2.18
CA MET A 337 44.83 4.75 2.62
C MET A 337 43.80 4.86 3.74
N ARG A 338 44.15 5.52 4.85
CA ARG A 338 43.24 5.79 5.98
C ARG A 338 43.11 7.28 6.20
N ALA A 339 41.91 7.72 6.57
CA ALA A 339 41.71 9.07 7.07
C ALA A 339 42.41 9.24 8.42
N LYS A 340 42.88 10.44 8.72
CA LYS A 340 43.45 10.84 10.01
C LYS A 340 42.43 11.70 10.74
N ILE A 341 41.59 11.05 11.56
CA ILE A 341 40.47 11.67 12.27
C ILE A 341 40.75 11.61 13.77
N ASP A 342 40.13 10.67 14.49
CA ASP A 342 40.27 10.52 15.93
C ASP A 342 40.14 9.06 16.36
N MET A 343 41.28 8.43 16.70
CA MET A 343 41.32 7.07 17.22
C MET A 343 40.68 6.94 18.61
N LYS A 344 40.52 8.03 19.36
CA LYS A 344 39.89 8.03 20.69
C LYS A 344 38.36 8.18 20.63
N SER A 345 37.79 8.48 19.47
CA SER A 345 36.35 8.71 19.32
C SER A 345 35.51 7.55 19.84
N ASN A 346 34.38 7.89 20.48
CA ASN A 346 33.39 6.91 20.89
C ASN A 346 32.67 6.30 19.68
N ASN A 347 32.58 7.04 18.57
CA ASN A 347 32.10 6.52 17.30
C ASN A 347 33.20 5.74 16.59
N GLY A 348 33.03 4.41 16.47
CA GLY A 348 34.01 3.54 15.81
C GLY A 348 34.25 3.88 14.33
N CYS A 349 33.28 4.50 13.65
CA CYS A 349 33.41 4.93 12.25
C CYS A 349 34.39 6.10 12.09
N MET A 350 34.61 6.89 13.15
CA MET A 350 35.56 8.02 13.16
C MET A 350 36.99 7.62 13.51
N ARG A 351 37.24 6.34 13.83
CA ARG A 351 38.58 5.82 14.16
C ARG A 351 39.35 5.48 12.91
N ASP A 352 39.91 6.51 12.28
CA ASP A 352 40.75 6.47 11.08
C ASP A 352 40.25 5.45 10.04
N PRO A 353 39.06 5.66 9.46
CA PRO A 353 38.47 4.75 8.50
C PRO A 353 39.29 4.67 7.20
N THR A 354 39.25 3.51 6.55
CA THR A 354 39.90 3.29 5.25
C THR A 354 39.18 4.07 4.14
N LEU A 355 39.95 4.82 3.35
CA LEU A 355 39.50 5.60 2.19
C LEU A 355 39.75 4.88 0.86
N PHE A 356 40.91 4.23 0.70
CA PHE A 356 41.25 3.44 -0.49
C PHE A 356 41.83 2.09 -0.12
N ARG A 357 41.57 1.11 -0.99
CA ARG A 357 42.16 -0.24 -0.95
C ARG A 357 42.89 -0.52 -2.26
N CYS A 358 43.97 -1.28 -2.20
CA CYS A 358 44.67 -1.77 -3.38
C CYS A 358 44.14 -3.15 -3.79
N LYS A 359 43.72 -3.31 -5.05
CA LYS A 359 43.27 -4.57 -5.65
C LYS A 359 43.68 -4.60 -7.12
N ASN A 360 44.27 -5.68 -7.58
CA ASN A 360 44.66 -5.83 -8.99
C ASN A 360 43.55 -6.43 -9.86
N THR A 361 42.38 -6.71 -9.27
CA THR A 361 41.20 -7.19 -9.99
C THR A 361 40.73 -6.13 -10.99
N PRO A 362 40.59 -6.47 -12.29
CA PRO A 362 40.05 -5.55 -13.29
C PRO A 362 38.62 -5.13 -12.94
N HIS A 363 38.31 -3.85 -13.15
CA HIS A 363 36.97 -3.31 -12.99
C HIS A 363 36.13 -3.56 -14.25
N PRO A 364 34.82 -3.91 -14.14
CA PRO A 364 33.97 -4.17 -15.31
C PRO A 364 33.97 -3.04 -16.35
N ARG A 365 33.95 -1.78 -15.89
CA ARG A 365 33.93 -0.58 -16.76
C ARG A 365 35.29 0.04 -17.07
N THR A 366 36.21 0.12 -16.10
CA THR A 366 37.48 0.84 -16.24
C THR A 366 38.67 -0.12 -16.48
N GLY A 367 38.42 -1.42 -16.58
CA GLY A 367 39.43 -2.45 -16.84
C GLY A 367 40.55 -2.41 -15.80
N SER A 368 41.78 -2.48 -16.27
CA SER A 368 42.99 -2.42 -15.42
C SER A 368 43.56 -1.00 -15.26
N THR A 369 42.77 0.04 -15.55
CA THR A 369 43.23 1.45 -15.43
C THR A 369 43.62 1.81 -14.01
N TYR A 370 42.95 1.21 -13.01
CA TYR A 370 43.15 1.49 -11.60
C TYR A 370 43.49 0.22 -10.83
N SER A 371 44.48 0.32 -9.94
CA SER A 371 44.78 -0.70 -8.91
C SER A 371 44.34 -0.28 -7.52
N VAL A 372 43.89 0.97 -7.37
CA VAL A 372 43.37 1.53 -6.11
C VAL A 372 41.91 1.90 -6.27
N TYR A 373 41.09 1.44 -5.34
CA TYR A 373 39.65 1.62 -5.37
C TYR A 373 39.17 2.31 -4.10
N PRO A 374 38.34 3.37 -4.21
CA PRO A 374 37.82 4.06 -3.05
C PRO A 374 36.85 3.15 -2.29
N THR A 375 36.71 3.36 -0.99
CA THR A 375 35.65 2.71 -0.21
C THR A 375 34.32 3.44 -0.44
N TYR A 376 33.20 2.71 -0.27
CA TYR A 376 31.86 3.29 -0.29
C TYR A 376 31.75 4.54 0.59
N ASP A 377 32.30 4.47 1.82
CA ASP A 377 32.23 5.58 2.77
C ASP A 377 32.99 6.83 2.29
N PHE A 378 34.04 6.67 1.47
CA PHE A 378 34.78 7.78 0.88
C PHE A 378 34.14 8.31 -0.40
N ALA A 379 33.72 7.42 -1.31
CA ALA A 379 33.17 7.80 -2.60
C ALA A 379 31.77 8.43 -2.48
N CYS A 380 30.89 7.86 -1.66
CA CYS A 380 29.49 8.27 -1.54
C CYS A 380 29.30 9.77 -1.23
N PRO A 381 29.96 10.39 -0.22
CA PRO A 381 29.82 11.83 0.03
C PRO A 381 30.35 12.72 -1.10
N ILE A 382 31.42 12.29 -1.78
CA ILE A 382 32.00 13.02 -2.90
C ILE A 382 31.01 13.04 -4.06
N VAL A 383 30.54 11.86 -4.47
CA VAL A 383 29.66 11.74 -5.64
C VAL A 383 28.28 12.34 -5.37
N ASP A 384 27.72 12.15 -4.17
CA ASP A 384 26.48 12.84 -3.78
C ASP A 384 26.62 14.37 -3.88
N SER A 385 27.79 14.90 -3.49
CA SER A 385 28.06 16.33 -3.61
C SER A 385 28.14 16.79 -5.07
N LEU A 386 28.94 16.09 -5.90
CA LEU A 386 29.19 16.42 -7.30
C LEU A 386 27.94 16.29 -8.18
N GLU A 387 27.13 15.27 -7.96
CA GLU A 387 25.91 15.02 -8.73
C GLU A 387 24.73 15.91 -8.30
N GLY A 388 24.94 16.84 -7.36
CA GLY A 388 23.88 17.76 -6.94
C GLY A 388 22.82 17.12 -6.04
N VAL A 389 23.03 15.91 -5.52
CA VAL A 389 22.10 15.25 -4.57
C VAL A 389 21.81 16.19 -3.41
N THR A 390 20.54 16.51 -3.20
CA THR A 390 20.10 17.38 -2.10
C THR A 390 19.76 16.57 -0.86
N HIS A 391 19.14 15.39 -1.06
CA HIS A 391 18.65 14.52 0.00
C HIS A 391 19.13 13.10 -0.24
N ALA A 392 20.11 12.69 0.55
CA ALA A 392 20.68 11.36 0.57
C ALA A 392 19.82 10.42 1.43
N LEU A 393 18.81 9.80 0.81
CA LEU A 393 17.96 8.80 1.46
C LEU A 393 18.75 7.51 1.71
N ARG A 394 18.85 7.07 2.96
CA ARG A 394 19.54 5.83 3.35
C ARG A 394 18.87 5.12 4.53
N THR A 395 19.25 3.87 4.77
CA THR A 395 18.68 3.12 5.89
C THR A 395 19.38 3.44 7.22
N THR A 396 18.67 3.28 8.33
CA THR A 396 19.16 3.58 9.69
C THR A 396 20.39 2.78 10.12
N GLU A 397 20.79 1.73 9.39
CA GLU A 397 22.02 0.99 9.72
C GLU A 397 23.30 1.79 9.38
N TYR A 398 23.18 2.90 8.66
CA TYR A 398 24.28 3.80 8.34
C TYR A 398 24.40 4.98 9.32
N HIS A 399 23.58 5.05 10.37
CA HIS A 399 23.54 6.18 11.30
C HIS A 399 24.90 6.57 11.87
N ASP A 400 25.65 5.58 12.36
CA ASP A 400 26.99 5.83 12.94
C ASP A 400 27.99 6.37 11.89
N ARG A 401 27.68 6.27 10.59
CA ARG A 401 28.49 6.78 9.47
C ARG A 401 28.06 8.18 9.03
N ASP A 402 27.01 8.78 9.62
CA ASP A 402 26.57 10.15 9.28
C ASP A 402 27.70 11.15 9.60
N GLU A 403 28.33 10.99 10.77
CA GLU A 403 29.45 11.83 11.21
C GLU A 403 30.66 11.71 10.28
N GLN A 404 31.00 10.47 9.86
CA GLN A 404 32.06 10.21 8.91
C GLN A 404 31.77 10.84 7.54
N PHE A 405 30.52 10.73 7.07
CA PHE A 405 30.10 11.33 5.81
C PHE A 405 30.30 12.85 5.82
N TYR A 406 29.85 13.53 6.88
CA TYR A 406 29.99 14.99 6.97
C TYR A 406 31.44 15.43 7.21
N TRP A 407 32.26 14.63 7.91
CA TRP A 407 33.69 14.90 8.02
C TRP A 407 34.36 14.93 6.65
N ILE A 408 34.04 14.00 5.75
CA ILE A 408 34.59 13.98 4.38
C ILE A 408 34.15 15.22 3.60
N VAL A 409 32.88 15.59 3.69
CA VAL A 409 32.33 16.80 3.05
C VAL A 409 33.06 18.05 3.53
N GLU A 410 33.25 18.20 4.83
CA GLU A 410 33.91 19.37 5.43
C GLU A 410 35.42 19.38 5.14
N ALA A 411 36.09 18.24 5.25
CA ALA A 411 37.53 18.11 5.01
C ALA A 411 37.92 18.48 3.57
N LEU A 412 37.04 18.20 2.60
CA LEU A 412 37.23 18.46 1.18
C LEU A 412 36.55 19.75 0.68
N GLY A 413 35.85 20.49 1.55
CA GLY A 413 35.15 21.73 1.16
C GLY A 413 34.00 21.52 0.17
N LEU A 414 33.31 20.39 0.27
CA LEU A 414 32.26 19.98 -0.66
C LEU A 414 30.88 20.54 -0.27
N ARG A 415 29.95 20.60 -1.24
CA ARG A 415 28.54 20.91 -0.97
C ARG A 415 27.94 19.84 -0.06
N LYS A 416 27.19 20.26 0.97
CA LYS A 416 26.62 19.39 2.00
C LYS A 416 25.20 18.91 1.63
N PRO A 417 25.01 17.64 1.23
CA PRO A 417 23.67 17.07 1.08
C PRO A 417 23.05 16.75 2.45
N TYR A 418 21.72 16.77 2.56
CA TYR A 418 21.01 16.33 3.76
C TYR A 418 20.88 14.81 3.76
N ILE A 419 21.37 14.14 4.81
CA ILE A 419 21.09 12.72 5.03
C ILE A 419 19.69 12.57 5.61
N TRP A 420 18.90 11.68 5.01
CA TRP A 420 17.62 11.28 5.56
C TRP A 420 17.53 9.77 5.75
N GLU A 421 17.26 9.35 6.98
CA GLU A 421 17.23 7.96 7.35
C GLU A 421 15.82 7.38 7.43
N TYR A 422 15.68 6.14 6.98
CA TYR A 422 14.46 5.35 7.14
C TYR A 422 14.78 3.91 7.56
N ALA A 423 13.86 3.25 8.24
CA ALA A 423 14.06 1.85 8.63
C ALA A 423 14.00 0.93 7.42
N ARG A 424 14.88 -0.08 7.39
CA ARG A 424 14.82 -1.16 6.40
C ARG A 424 13.49 -1.92 6.51
N LEU A 425 13.02 -2.46 5.38
CA LEU A 425 11.87 -3.35 5.37
C LEU A 425 12.29 -4.74 5.86
N ASN A 426 11.70 -5.19 6.96
CA ASN A 426 11.85 -6.56 7.47
C ASN A 426 10.49 -7.26 7.38
N LEU A 427 10.50 -8.53 6.96
CA LEU A 427 9.30 -9.35 6.80
C LEU A 427 9.42 -10.63 7.60
N ASN A 428 8.32 -11.03 8.24
CA ASN A 428 8.24 -12.30 8.92
C ASN A 428 8.37 -13.46 7.93
N ASN A 429 8.92 -14.58 8.42
CA ASN A 429 9.10 -15.81 7.66
C ASN A 429 9.93 -15.63 6.37
N THR A 430 10.81 -14.63 6.35
CA THR A 430 11.54 -14.20 5.15
C THR A 430 12.99 -13.86 5.47
N VAL A 431 13.91 -14.21 4.56
CA VAL A 431 15.29 -13.74 4.58
C VAL A 431 15.54 -12.82 3.40
N LEU A 432 16.16 -11.66 3.64
CA LEU A 432 16.55 -10.70 2.59
C LEU A 432 18.06 -10.70 2.32
N SER A 433 18.84 -11.44 3.11
CA SER A 433 20.29 -11.51 2.94
C SER A 433 20.64 -12.19 1.62
N LYS A 434 21.40 -11.49 0.76
CA LYS A 434 21.90 -12.03 -0.52
C LYS A 434 22.57 -13.40 -0.34
N ARG A 435 23.44 -13.56 0.66
CA ARG A 435 24.11 -14.84 0.98
C ARG A 435 23.13 -15.98 1.24
N LYS A 436 22.05 -15.73 1.99
CA LYS A 436 21.04 -16.74 2.31
C LYS A 436 20.18 -17.07 1.08
N LEU A 437 19.82 -16.07 0.28
CA LEU A 437 19.05 -16.26 -0.96
C LEU A 437 19.84 -17.04 -2.02
N THR A 438 21.12 -16.70 -2.22
CA THR A 438 22.02 -17.45 -3.11
C THR A 438 22.08 -18.93 -2.72
N TRP A 439 22.22 -19.22 -1.42
CA TRP A 439 22.23 -20.60 -0.92
C TRP A 439 20.94 -21.36 -1.27
N PHE A 440 19.75 -20.75 -1.14
CA PHE A 440 18.49 -21.41 -1.51
C PHE A 440 18.45 -21.81 -2.99
N VAL A 441 18.98 -20.95 -3.88
CA VAL A 441 19.06 -21.22 -5.32
C VAL A 441 20.07 -22.33 -5.59
N GLU A 442 21.28 -22.24 -5.04
CA GLU A 442 22.35 -23.22 -5.26
C GLU A 442 21.99 -24.63 -4.74
N GLN A 443 21.21 -24.71 -3.65
CA GLN A 443 20.74 -25.99 -3.11
C GLN A 443 19.49 -26.55 -3.81
N GLY A 444 18.91 -25.82 -4.77
CA GLY A 444 17.73 -26.27 -5.51
C GLY A 444 16.43 -26.32 -4.69
N TYR A 445 16.34 -25.57 -3.58
CA TYR A 445 15.09 -25.45 -2.81
C TYR A 445 14.06 -24.54 -3.50
N VAL A 446 14.52 -23.75 -4.48
CA VAL A 446 13.71 -22.88 -5.33
C VAL A 446 14.10 -23.04 -6.79
N ASP A 447 13.20 -22.66 -7.69
CA ASP A 447 13.39 -22.81 -9.13
C ASP A 447 14.40 -21.80 -9.70
N GLY A 448 14.61 -20.68 -9.00
CA GLY A 448 15.50 -19.59 -9.42
C GLY A 448 15.27 -18.30 -8.64
N TRP A 449 15.85 -17.21 -9.13
CA TRP A 449 15.71 -15.89 -8.51
C TRP A 449 14.34 -15.24 -8.70
N ASP A 450 13.57 -15.70 -9.67
CA ASP A 450 12.19 -15.29 -9.95
C ASP A 450 11.15 -16.22 -9.32
N ASP A 451 11.56 -17.19 -8.48
CA ASP A 451 10.63 -18.09 -7.79
C ASP A 451 9.58 -17.29 -7.00
N PRO A 452 8.27 -17.57 -7.13
CA PRO A 452 7.20 -16.85 -6.43
C PRO A 452 7.32 -16.82 -4.90
N ARG A 453 8.09 -17.74 -4.31
CA ARG A 453 8.35 -17.79 -2.86
C ARG A 453 9.47 -16.85 -2.44
N PHE A 454 10.29 -16.36 -3.36
CA PHE A 454 11.38 -15.44 -3.08
C PHE A 454 10.88 -14.01 -2.86
N PRO A 455 11.53 -13.25 -1.96
CA PRO A 455 11.22 -11.84 -1.74
C PRO A 455 11.89 -10.92 -2.78
N THR A 456 12.40 -11.48 -3.88
CA THR A 456 12.95 -10.72 -5.01
C THR A 456 11.85 -9.93 -5.69
N VAL A 457 12.21 -8.83 -6.38
CA VAL A 457 11.23 -8.06 -7.17
C VAL A 457 10.54 -8.97 -8.19
N ARG A 458 11.33 -9.80 -8.90
CA ARG A 458 10.81 -10.76 -9.87
C ARG A 458 9.89 -11.80 -9.24
N GLY A 459 10.30 -12.41 -8.12
CA GLY A 459 9.51 -13.42 -7.42
C GLY A 459 8.16 -12.89 -6.96
N VAL A 460 8.13 -11.72 -6.31
CA VAL A 460 6.85 -11.16 -5.83
C VAL A 460 5.95 -10.72 -6.97
N LEU A 461 6.48 -10.14 -8.05
CA LEU A 461 5.69 -9.74 -9.23
C LEU A 461 5.16 -10.97 -9.98
N ARG A 462 5.98 -12.03 -10.15
CA ARG A 462 5.56 -13.31 -10.75
C ARG A 462 4.49 -14.00 -9.91
N ARG A 463 4.52 -13.85 -8.58
CA ARG A 463 3.46 -14.32 -7.68
C ARG A 463 2.14 -13.52 -7.82
N GLY A 464 2.14 -12.39 -8.50
CA GLY A 464 0.97 -11.55 -8.73
C GLY A 464 0.89 -10.29 -7.87
N MET A 465 2.00 -9.87 -7.24
CA MET A 465 2.11 -8.51 -6.71
C MET A 465 2.04 -7.51 -7.86
N THR A 466 1.22 -6.48 -7.73
CA THR A 466 1.20 -5.35 -8.67
C THR A 466 2.15 -4.26 -8.21
N VAL A 467 2.77 -3.56 -9.16
CA VAL A 467 3.62 -2.40 -8.88
C VAL A 467 2.85 -1.33 -8.12
N GLU A 468 1.59 -1.11 -8.49
CA GLU A 468 0.71 -0.15 -7.83
C GLU A 468 0.40 -0.55 -6.38
N GLY A 469 0.10 -1.83 -6.13
CA GLY A 469 -0.09 -2.35 -4.77
C GLY A 469 1.15 -2.17 -3.90
N LEU A 470 2.33 -2.40 -4.48
CA LEU A 470 3.61 -2.20 -3.81
C LEU A 470 3.91 -0.71 -3.52
N LYS A 471 3.63 0.19 -4.49
CA LYS A 471 3.73 1.65 -4.33
C LYS A 471 2.83 2.14 -3.20
N GLN A 472 1.57 1.70 -3.18
CA GLN A 472 0.62 2.06 -2.11
C GLN A 472 1.08 1.55 -0.74
N PHE A 473 1.61 0.32 -0.65
CA PHE A 473 2.16 -0.20 0.60
C PHE A 473 3.36 0.61 1.10
N ILE A 474 4.32 0.91 0.23
CA ILE A 474 5.50 1.70 0.60
C ILE A 474 5.11 3.12 1.01
N ALA A 475 4.13 3.70 0.31
CA ALA A 475 3.61 5.01 0.68
C ALA A 475 2.88 4.99 2.03
N ALA A 476 2.14 3.93 2.33
CA ALA A 476 1.51 3.73 3.63
C ALA A 476 2.53 3.52 4.76
N GLN A 477 3.66 2.87 4.46
CA GLN A 477 4.75 2.70 5.43
C GLN A 477 5.48 4.03 5.71
N GLY A 478 5.67 4.87 4.69
CA GLY A 478 6.34 6.16 4.78
C GLY A 478 7.83 6.07 5.13
N GLY A 479 8.39 7.19 5.60
CA GLY A 479 9.81 7.36 5.92
C GLY A 479 10.18 7.06 7.38
N SER A 480 9.41 6.23 8.09
CA SER A 480 9.63 5.95 9.52
C SER A 480 11.03 5.38 9.79
N ARG A 481 11.68 5.82 10.88
CA ARG A 481 12.96 5.30 11.38
C ARG A 481 12.81 4.09 12.30
N SER A 482 11.58 3.71 12.67
CA SER A 482 11.34 2.56 13.54
C SER A 482 11.49 1.25 12.78
N VAL A 483 12.41 0.41 13.24
CA VAL A 483 12.58 -0.96 12.72
C VAL A 483 11.44 -1.82 13.23
N VAL A 484 10.60 -2.31 12.32
CA VAL A 484 9.47 -3.19 12.64
C VAL A 484 9.43 -4.33 11.64
N ASN A 485 9.18 -5.55 12.14
CA ASN A 485 8.90 -6.69 11.28
C ASN A 485 7.44 -6.67 10.83
N MET A 486 7.25 -6.77 9.52
CA MET A 486 5.93 -6.74 8.89
C MET A 486 5.46 -8.13 8.48
N GLU A 487 4.15 -8.31 8.50
CA GLU A 487 3.49 -9.50 7.96
C GLU A 487 3.23 -9.31 6.47
N TRP A 488 3.39 -10.39 5.70
CA TRP A 488 3.07 -10.41 4.27
C TRP A 488 1.61 -10.03 4.00
N ASP A 489 0.70 -10.41 4.89
CA ASP A 489 -0.73 -10.16 4.76
C ASP A 489 -1.06 -8.68 4.56
N LYS A 490 -0.30 -7.79 5.21
CA LYS A 490 -0.49 -6.34 5.03
C LYS A 490 -0.19 -5.91 3.60
N ILE A 491 0.90 -6.40 3.02
CA ILE A 491 1.30 -6.06 1.64
C ILE A 491 0.27 -6.61 0.65
N TRP A 492 -0.14 -7.86 0.85
CA TRP A 492 -1.16 -8.50 0.02
C TRP A 492 -2.52 -7.82 0.12
N ALA A 493 -2.90 -7.28 1.28
CA ALA A 493 -4.11 -6.48 1.43
C ALA A 493 -4.08 -5.19 0.60
N PHE A 494 -2.92 -4.53 0.45
CA PHE A 494 -2.78 -3.40 -0.48
C PHE A 494 -2.90 -3.88 -1.94
N ASN A 495 -2.28 -5.00 -2.28
CA ASN A 495 -2.39 -5.56 -3.63
C ASN A 495 -3.83 -5.91 -4.01
N LYS A 496 -4.59 -6.52 -3.09
CA LYS A 496 -6.02 -6.86 -3.26
C LYS A 496 -6.85 -5.64 -3.65
N LYS A 497 -6.61 -4.49 -3.04
CA LYS A 497 -7.35 -3.23 -3.34
C LYS A 497 -7.15 -2.80 -4.80
N VAL A 498 -6.02 -3.13 -5.41
CA VAL A 498 -5.69 -2.82 -6.80
C VAL A 498 -6.29 -3.85 -7.76
N ILE A 499 -6.19 -5.15 -7.44
CA ILE A 499 -6.59 -6.21 -8.37
C ILE A 499 -8.10 -6.54 -8.32
N ASP A 500 -8.76 -6.45 -7.16
CA ASP A 500 -10.18 -6.83 -7.01
C ASP A 500 -11.12 -6.05 -7.96
N PRO A 501 -10.97 -4.73 -8.16
CA PRO A 501 -11.85 -3.97 -9.06
C PRO A 501 -11.67 -4.27 -10.55
N VAL A 502 -10.60 -4.96 -10.95
CA VAL A 502 -10.23 -5.17 -12.37
C VAL A 502 -10.11 -6.64 -12.78
N ALA A 503 -9.94 -7.57 -11.84
CA ALA A 503 -9.70 -8.98 -12.15
C ALA A 503 -10.95 -9.71 -12.71
N PRO A 504 -11.00 -10.21 -13.94
CA PRO A 504 -12.15 -10.99 -14.42
C PRO A 504 -12.42 -12.26 -13.58
N ARG A 505 -13.70 -12.62 -13.44
CA ARG A 505 -14.19 -13.74 -12.63
C ARG A 505 -14.40 -14.98 -13.49
N TYR A 506 -13.70 -16.06 -13.16
CA TYR A 506 -13.84 -17.37 -13.79
C TYR A 506 -14.26 -18.43 -12.78
N THR A 507 -14.55 -19.62 -13.28
CA THR A 507 -14.91 -20.77 -12.46
C THR A 507 -13.91 -21.89 -12.73
N ALA A 508 -13.49 -22.59 -11.69
CA ALA A 508 -12.79 -23.85 -11.80
C ALA A 508 -13.18 -24.74 -10.61
N LEU A 509 -13.34 -26.04 -10.85
CA LEU A 509 -13.75 -27.04 -9.85
C LEU A 509 -12.60 -28.02 -9.57
N SER A 510 -12.50 -28.58 -8.37
CA SER A 510 -11.43 -29.52 -8.04
C SER A 510 -11.58 -30.81 -8.84
N ALA A 511 -10.55 -31.19 -9.60
CA ALA A 511 -10.57 -32.46 -10.34
C ALA A 511 -10.55 -33.68 -9.39
N SER A 512 -10.21 -33.49 -8.12
CA SER A 512 -10.17 -34.55 -7.12
C SER A 512 -11.56 -35.01 -6.67
N TYR A 513 -12.55 -34.10 -6.66
CA TYR A 513 -13.90 -34.41 -6.23
C TYR A 513 -14.94 -33.44 -6.83
N THR A 514 -15.46 -33.80 -7.99
CA THR A 514 -16.62 -33.15 -8.63
C THR A 514 -17.84 -34.05 -8.62
N VAL A 515 -19.03 -33.46 -8.54
CA VAL A 515 -20.30 -34.19 -8.57
C VAL A 515 -21.15 -33.71 -9.76
N PRO A 516 -21.65 -34.62 -10.62
CA PRO A 516 -22.58 -34.27 -11.68
C PRO A 516 -23.99 -33.99 -11.15
N VAL A 517 -24.63 -32.97 -11.72
CA VAL A 517 -26.00 -32.54 -11.45
C VAL A 517 -26.81 -32.69 -12.74
N SER A 518 -27.92 -33.42 -12.66
CA SER A 518 -28.88 -33.60 -13.75
C SER A 518 -30.03 -32.60 -13.64
N ILE A 519 -30.27 -31.83 -14.70
CA ILE A 519 -31.31 -30.81 -14.81
C ILE A 519 -32.08 -31.04 -16.12
N PRO A 520 -33.04 -31.99 -16.17
CA PRO A 520 -33.67 -32.43 -17.42
C PRO A 520 -34.36 -31.31 -18.23
N GLU A 521 -34.76 -30.24 -17.55
CA GLU A 521 -35.47 -29.09 -18.12
C GLU A 521 -34.55 -28.12 -18.89
N ALA A 522 -33.25 -28.19 -18.65
CA ALA A 522 -32.27 -27.25 -19.21
C ALA A 522 -31.86 -27.65 -20.64
N LYS A 523 -31.76 -26.65 -21.52
CA LYS A 523 -31.26 -26.81 -22.89
C LYS A 523 -29.80 -26.43 -22.97
N VAL A 524 -29.06 -27.03 -23.91
CA VAL A 524 -27.69 -26.62 -24.20
C VAL A 524 -27.75 -25.26 -24.91
N GLU A 525 -27.26 -24.22 -24.23
CA GLU A 525 -27.23 -22.86 -24.75
C GLU A 525 -26.04 -22.09 -24.18
N MET A 526 -25.57 -21.07 -24.92
CA MET A 526 -24.53 -20.14 -24.48
C MET A 526 -25.18 -18.79 -24.18
N LYS A 527 -24.81 -18.15 -23.05
CA LYS A 527 -25.16 -16.75 -22.78
C LYS A 527 -23.93 -15.95 -22.40
N GLU A 528 -23.94 -14.68 -22.78
CA GLU A 528 -22.94 -13.72 -22.35
C GLU A 528 -23.25 -13.18 -20.95
N VAL A 529 -22.24 -13.22 -20.08
CA VAL A 529 -22.30 -12.73 -18.70
C VAL A 529 -21.11 -11.82 -18.44
N ALA A 530 -21.31 -10.76 -17.65
CA ALA A 530 -20.23 -9.86 -17.27
C ALA A 530 -19.08 -10.62 -16.59
N LYS A 531 -17.84 -10.35 -17.03
CA LYS A 531 -16.62 -10.88 -16.42
C LYS A 531 -16.43 -10.36 -15.00
N HIS A 532 -16.96 -9.20 -14.65
CA HIS A 532 -16.89 -8.66 -13.30
C HIS A 532 -18.27 -8.16 -12.85
N PRO A 533 -18.79 -8.60 -11.68
CA PRO A 533 -20.12 -8.23 -11.22
C PRO A 533 -20.35 -6.75 -10.90
N LYS A 534 -19.28 -5.95 -10.78
CA LYS A 534 -19.34 -4.53 -10.38
C LYS A 534 -18.64 -3.60 -11.38
N ASN A 535 -18.00 -4.15 -12.41
CA ASN A 535 -17.22 -3.38 -13.37
C ASN A 535 -17.49 -3.93 -14.79
N ALA A 536 -18.37 -3.25 -15.52
CA ALA A 536 -18.74 -3.65 -16.87
C ALA A 536 -17.58 -3.49 -17.87
N ASP A 537 -16.61 -2.61 -17.60
CA ASP A 537 -15.49 -2.31 -18.50
C ASP A 537 -14.53 -3.50 -18.66
N VAL A 538 -14.56 -4.48 -17.75
CA VAL A 538 -13.79 -5.73 -17.86
C VAL A 538 -14.30 -6.62 -19.01
N GLY A 539 -15.52 -6.37 -19.50
CA GLY A 539 -16.13 -7.03 -20.63
C GLY A 539 -17.02 -8.22 -20.27
N MET A 540 -17.44 -8.96 -21.29
CA MET A 540 -18.31 -10.13 -21.18
C MET A 540 -17.52 -11.43 -21.37
N LYS A 541 -18.08 -12.54 -20.89
CA LYS A 541 -17.62 -13.90 -21.14
C LYS A 541 -18.81 -14.80 -21.43
N GLU A 542 -18.53 -15.89 -22.13
CA GLU A 542 -19.52 -16.91 -22.44
C GLU A 542 -19.69 -17.85 -21.24
N VAL A 543 -20.93 -18.18 -20.91
CA VAL A 543 -21.29 -19.20 -19.93
C VAL A 543 -22.23 -20.18 -20.63
N TRP A 544 -21.88 -21.46 -20.57
CA TRP A 544 -22.65 -22.54 -21.17
C TRP A 544 -23.59 -23.15 -20.14
N TYR A 545 -24.83 -23.39 -20.55
CA TYR A 545 -25.88 -24.04 -19.78
C TYR A 545 -26.20 -25.37 -20.44
N GLY A 546 -26.76 -26.32 -19.70
CA GLY A 546 -27.14 -27.62 -20.25
C GLY A 546 -27.79 -28.53 -19.22
N PRO A 547 -28.31 -29.70 -19.66
CA PRO A 547 -29.00 -30.63 -18.78
C PRO A 547 -28.06 -31.36 -17.81
N ARG A 548 -26.75 -31.26 -18.01
CA ARG A 548 -25.71 -31.86 -17.16
C ARG A 548 -24.67 -30.82 -16.81
N VAL A 549 -24.43 -30.63 -15.52
CA VAL A 549 -23.39 -29.72 -15.02
C VAL A 549 -22.61 -30.36 -13.87
N LEU A 550 -21.41 -29.87 -13.62
CA LEU A 550 -20.55 -30.29 -12.53
C LEU A 550 -20.54 -29.23 -11.44
N ILE A 551 -20.48 -29.67 -10.19
CA ILE A 551 -20.28 -28.85 -8.99
C ILE A 551 -19.15 -29.43 -8.13
N GLU A 552 -18.63 -28.63 -7.21
CA GLU A 552 -17.66 -29.12 -6.22
C GLU A 552 -18.33 -30.14 -5.30
N GLY A 553 -17.68 -31.29 -5.09
CA GLY A 553 -18.24 -32.33 -4.24
C GLY A 553 -18.39 -31.90 -2.77
N ALA A 554 -17.48 -31.03 -2.29
CA ALA A 554 -17.59 -30.45 -0.95
C ALA A 554 -18.83 -29.56 -0.78
N ASP A 555 -19.28 -28.87 -1.85
CA ASP A 555 -20.55 -28.15 -1.80
C ASP A 555 -21.74 -29.12 -1.84
N ALA A 556 -21.68 -30.16 -2.68
CA ALA A 556 -22.73 -31.16 -2.82
C ALA A 556 -23.04 -31.89 -1.49
N GLU A 557 -22.03 -32.15 -0.67
CA GLU A 557 -22.20 -32.76 0.67
C GLU A 557 -23.03 -31.89 1.63
N THR A 558 -23.11 -30.58 1.39
CA THR A 558 -23.85 -29.65 2.24
C THR A 558 -25.33 -29.54 1.91
N PHE A 559 -25.75 -30.08 0.76
CA PHE A 559 -27.11 -29.93 0.27
C PHE A 559 -28.11 -30.82 1.00
N SER A 560 -29.36 -30.37 1.06
CA SER A 560 -30.52 -31.18 1.45
C SER A 560 -31.54 -31.28 0.32
N GLU A 561 -32.27 -32.38 0.25
CA GLU A 561 -33.38 -32.51 -0.70
C GLU A 561 -34.48 -31.48 -0.39
N GLY A 562 -34.99 -30.82 -1.43
CA GLY A 562 -35.90 -29.68 -1.33
C GLY A 562 -35.23 -28.32 -1.09
N GLU A 563 -33.90 -28.28 -0.88
CA GLU A 563 -33.16 -27.04 -0.68
C GLU A 563 -33.08 -26.21 -1.97
N MET A 564 -33.12 -24.88 -1.82
CA MET A 564 -32.91 -23.94 -2.91
C MET A 564 -31.46 -23.42 -2.89
N VAL A 565 -30.75 -23.65 -3.98
CA VAL A 565 -29.33 -23.33 -4.14
C VAL A 565 -29.17 -22.39 -5.35
N THR A 566 -28.36 -21.36 -5.21
CA THR A 566 -28.05 -20.43 -6.31
C THR A 566 -26.80 -20.89 -7.05
N PHE A 567 -26.97 -21.21 -8.31
CA PHE A 567 -25.90 -21.47 -9.26
C PHE A 567 -25.45 -20.13 -9.82
N ILE A 568 -24.23 -19.70 -9.50
CA ILE A 568 -23.74 -18.35 -9.86
C ILE A 568 -23.81 -18.16 -11.38
N ASN A 569 -24.35 -17.03 -11.84
CA ASN A 569 -24.62 -16.71 -13.25
C ASN A 569 -25.71 -17.57 -13.94
N TRP A 570 -26.40 -18.46 -13.21
CA TRP A 570 -27.58 -19.17 -13.72
C TRP A 570 -28.87 -18.73 -13.03
N GLY A 571 -28.89 -18.80 -11.70
CA GLY A 571 -30.08 -18.53 -10.90
C GLY A 571 -30.33 -19.59 -9.83
N ASN A 572 -31.55 -19.62 -9.32
CA ASN A 572 -31.96 -20.56 -8.27
C ASN A 572 -32.43 -21.89 -8.86
N LEU A 573 -31.92 -22.97 -8.28
CA LEU A 573 -32.32 -24.35 -8.57
C LEU A 573 -32.78 -25.01 -7.27
N ILE A 574 -33.73 -25.94 -7.38
CA ILE A 574 -34.20 -26.75 -6.24
C ILE A 574 -33.60 -28.14 -6.37
N ILE A 575 -32.89 -28.59 -5.34
CA ILE A 575 -32.33 -29.94 -5.27
C ILE A 575 -33.49 -30.91 -5.06
N THR A 576 -33.71 -31.84 -5.99
CA THR A 576 -34.83 -32.78 -5.92
C THR A 576 -34.41 -34.11 -5.32
N LYS A 577 -33.17 -34.55 -5.58
CA LYS A 577 -32.67 -35.83 -5.10
C LYS A 577 -31.15 -35.82 -4.97
N ILE A 578 -30.62 -36.47 -3.93
CA ILE A 578 -29.18 -36.62 -3.71
C ILE A 578 -28.83 -38.10 -3.67
N ASN A 579 -28.07 -38.56 -4.66
CA ASN A 579 -27.63 -39.95 -4.72
C ASN A 579 -26.24 -40.07 -4.09
N ARG A 580 -26.08 -41.01 -3.14
CA ARG A 580 -24.81 -41.28 -2.45
C ARG A 580 -24.22 -42.61 -2.93
N GLY A 581 -22.91 -42.64 -3.12
CA GLY A 581 -22.17 -43.83 -3.50
C GLY A 581 -21.84 -44.76 -2.32
N PRO A 582 -21.15 -45.88 -2.57
CA PRO A 582 -20.87 -46.91 -1.57
C PRO A 582 -20.05 -46.43 -0.35
N ALA A 583 -19.27 -45.36 -0.50
CA ALA A 583 -18.45 -44.77 0.57
C ALA A 583 -19.17 -43.63 1.34
N GLY A 584 -20.48 -43.46 1.14
CA GLY A 584 -21.28 -42.40 1.78
C GLY A 584 -21.14 -41.01 1.16
N LYS A 585 -20.19 -40.80 0.25
CA LYS A 585 -20.00 -39.58 -0.53
C LYS A 585 -21.11 -39.37 -1.57
N VAL A 586 -21.49 -38.13 -1.83
CA VAL A 586 -22.45 -37.79 -2.89
C VAL A 586 -21.85 -38.15 -4.27
N SER A 587 -22.58 -38.94 -5.05
CA SER A 587 -22.15 -39.40 -6.38
C SER A 587 -22.87 -38.68 -7.51
N SER A 588 -24.13 -38.27 -7.33
CA SER A 588 -24.86 -37.43 -8.27
C SER A 588 -26.00 -36.68 -7.58
N VAL A 589 -26.43 -35.57 -8.19
CA VAL A 589 -27.55 -34.76 -7.71
C VAL A 589 -28.55 -34.58 -8.84
N GLU A 590 -29.84 -34.56 -8.53
CA GLU A 590 -30.90 -34.15 -9.44
C GLU A 590 -31.46 -32.80 -8.97
N ALA A 591 -31.70 -31.89 -9.91
CA ALA A 591 -32.21 -30.57 -9.61
C ALA A 591 -33.22 -30.09 -10.67
N ARG A 592 -34.10 -29.18 -10.27
CA ARG A 592 -35.08 -28.53 -11.13
C ARG A 592 -34.89 -27.01 -11.16
N LEU A 593 -35.19 -26.38 -12.29
CA LEU A 593 -35.05 -24.94 -12.46
C LEU A 593 -36.10 -24.18 -11.63
N ASN A 594 -35.70 -23.09 -10.99
CA ASN A 594 -36.61 -22.18 -10.28
C ASN A 594 -36.21 -20.70 -10.52
N LEU A 595 -36.09 -20.34 -11.81
CA LEU A 595 -35.50 -19.07 -12.24
C LEU A 595 -36.40 -17.84 -11.95
N ASP A 596 -37.70 -18.05 -11.77
CA ASP A 596 -38.64 -16.98 -11.40
C ASP A 596 -38.37 -16.47 -9.98
N ASN A 597 -37.84 -17.33 -9.11
CA ASN A 597 -37.45 -16.95 -7.76
C ASN A 597 -36.08 -16.25 -7.78
N LYS A 598 -36.09 -14.92 -7.63
CA LYS A 598 -34.89 -14.07 -7.57
C LYS A 598 -34.40 -13.77 -6.15
N ASP A 599 -34.84 -14.51 -5.13
CA ASP A 599 -34.29 -14.40 -3.77
C ASP A 599 -32.94 -15.12 -3.69
N TYR A 600 -31.87 -14.38 -3.99
CA TYR A 600 -30.49 -14.87 -3.90
C TYR A 600 -29.82 -14.61 -2.55
N LYS A 601 -30.54 -14.05 -1.57
CA LYS A 601 -29.95 -13.63 -0.28
C LYS A 601 -30.01 -14.73 0.76
N LYS A 602 -30.97 -15.65 0.65
CA LYS A 602 -31.23 -16.73 1.62
C LYS A 602 -30.73 -18.10 1.17
N THR A 603 -30.12 -18.17 0.01
CA THR A 603 -29.71 -19.39 -0.66
C THR A 603 -28.19 -19.55 -0.61
N THR A 604 -27.74 -20.81 -0.52
CA THR A 604 -26.32 -21.15 -0.65
C THR A 604 -25.88 -20.88 -2.09
N LYS A 605 -24.78 -20.15 -2.29
CA LYS A 605 -24.26 -19.83 -3.63
C LYS A 605 -23.09 -20.74 -3.98
N ILE A 606 -23.17 -21.37 -5.15
CA ILE A 606 -22.14 -22.31 -5.61
C ILE A 606 -21.68 -22.02 -7.02
N THR A 607 -20.46 -22.48 -7.30
CA THR A 607 -19.85 -22.47 -8.63
C THR A 607 -20.11 -23.79 -9.34
N TRP A 608 -20.27 -23.73 -10.65
CA TRP A 608 -20.61 -24.88 -11.49
C TRP A 608 -19.99 -24.72 -12.89
N LEU A 609 -19.87 -25.82 -13.61
CA LEU A 609 -19.40 -25.86 -15.00
C LEU A 609 -20.31 -26.79 -15.83
N ALA A 610 -20.62 -26.44 -17.07
CA ALA A 610 -21.39 -27.33 -17.94
C ALA A 610 -20.58 -28.56 -18.37
N ASP A 611 -21.23 -29.72 -18.42
CA ASP A 611 -20.69 -30.98 -18.93
C ASP A 611 -21.26 -31.19 -20.36
N THR A 612 -20.61 -30.59 -21.36
CA THR A 612 -21.07 -30.59 -22.75
C THR A 612 -19.91 -30.50 -23.75
N ASP A 613 -20.01 -31.22 -24.88
CA ASP A 613 -19.00 -31.23 -25.94
C ASP A 613 -18.82 -29.86 -26.63
N ALA A 614 -19.87 -29.02 -26.60
CA ALA A 614 -19.81 -27.66 -27.16
C ALA A 614 -18.85 -26.75 -26.38
N ALA A 615 -18.55 -27.09 -25.13
CA ALA A 615 -17.75 -26.27 -24.22
C ALA A 615 -16.80 -27.13 -23.36
N PRO A 616 -15.77 -27.76 -23.97
CA PRO A 616 -14.88 -28.65 -23.25
C PRO A 616 -14.14 -27.94 -22.12
N LEU A 617 -14.11 -28.58 -20.94
CA LEU A 617 -13.43 -28.08 -19.76
C LEU A 617 -11.92 -27.93 -20.00
N VAL A 618 -11.31 -26.94 -19.36
CA VAL A 618 -9.88 -26.62 -19.53
C VAL A 618 -9.06 -27.26 -18.41
N PRO A 619 -8.08 -28.13 -18.73
CA PRO A 619 -7.12 -28.59 -17.73
C PRO A 619 -6.42 -27.40 -17.07
N THR A 620 -6.58 -27.27 -15.77
CA THR A 620 -6.04 -26.15 -15.01
C THR A 620 -5.27 -26.67 -13.79
N VAL A 621 -4.16 -26.04 -13.44
CA VAL A 621 -3.38 -26.34 -12.24
C VAL A 621 -3.27 -25.07 -11.41
N CYS A 622 -3.83 -25.10 -10.20
CA CYS A 622 -3.71 -24.02 -9.24
C CYS A 622 -2.55 -24.30 -8.30
N VAL A 623 -1.60 -23.38 -8.20
CA VAL A 623 -0.42 -23.50 -7.34
C VAL A 623 -0.53 -22.53 -6.17
N THR A 624 -0.39 -23.06 -4.95
CA THR A 624 -0.39 -22.28 -3.71
C THR A 624 0.99 -22.31 -3.07
N TYR A 625 1.48 -21.14 -2.68
CA TYR A 625 2.79 -20.96 -2.08
C TYR A 625 2.71 -20.59 -0.60
N HIS A 626 3.48 -21.31 0.23
CA HIS A 626 3.69 -21.01 1.63
C HIS A 626 5.09 -20.42 1.88
N PRO A 627 5.34 -19.75 3.02
CA PRO A 627 6.64 -19.18 3.32
C PRO A 627 7.75 -20.25 3.31
N LEU A 628 8.94 -19.88 2.81
CA LEU A 628 10.13 -20.74 2.79
C LEU A 628 10.74 -20.94 4.18
N ILE A 629 10.52 -20.00 5.10
CA ILE A 629 11.00 -20.08 6.47
C ILE A 629 9.81 -20.29 7.40
N THR A 630 9.86 -21.33 8.25
CA THR A 630 8.79 -21.66 9.20
C THR A 630 8.78 -20.76 10.42
N LYS A 631 9.96 -20.27 10.86
CA LYS A 631 10.10 -19.35 11.98
C LYS A 631 9.83 -17.89 11.57
N ALA A 632 8.94 -17.22 12.29
CA ALA A 632 8.53 -15.85 11.98
C ALA A 632 9.70 -14.86 11.99
N VAL A 633 10.55 -14.92 13.03
CA VAL A 633 11.73 -14.03 13.16
C VAL A 633 12.94 -14.88 13.50
N LEU A 634 13.99 -14.79 12.67
CA LEU A 634 15.29 -15.39 12.92
C LEU A 634 16.14 -14.46 13.78
N THR A 635 16.71 -14.98 14.87
CA THR A 635 17.67 -14.30 15.73
C THR A 635 19.10 -14.47 15.20
N LYS A 636 20.09 -13.87 15.89
CA LYS A 636 21.49 -13.96 15.49
C LYS A 636 22.09 -15.37 15.67
N ASP A 637 21.58 -16.13 16.64
CA ASP A 637 22.07 -17.46 16.99
C ASP A 637 21.36 -18.58 16.20
N ASP A 638 20.32 -18.23 15.43
CA ASP A 638 19.58 -19.17 14.60
C ASP A 638 20.32 -19.47 13.30
N ASP A 639 20.57 -20.75 13.00
CA ASP A 639 20.81 -21.17 11.62
C ASP A 639 19.47 -21.23 10.88
N PHE A 640 19.37 -20.48 9.78
CA PHE A 640 18.15 -20.43 8.98
C PHE A 640 17.85 -21.78 8.30
N LYS A 641 18.86 -22.63 8.15
CA LYS A 641 18.74 -23.95 7.52
C LYS A 641 17.83 -24.90 8.31
N ASP A 642 17.73 -24.70 9.63
CA ASP A 642 16.89 -25.52 10.51
C ASP A 642 15.39 -25.19 10.36
N TYR A 643 15.07 -24.06 9.73
CA TYR A 643 13.71 -23.53 9.64
C TYR A 643 13.16 -23.54 8.21
N ILE A 644 13.70 -24.38 7.32
CA ILE A 644 13.25 -24.47 5.93
C ILE A 644 11.92 -25.21 5.82
N ASN A 645 10.95 -24.61 5.13
CA ASN A 645 9.69 -25.24 4.78
C ASN A 645 9.82 -26.05 3.47
N LYS A 646 9.86 -27.38 3.60
CA LYS A 646 9.93 -28.31 2.47
C LYS A 646 8.61 -28.46 1.71
N ASN A 647 7.48 -28.09 2.32
CA ASN A 647 6.14 -28.16 1.74
C ASN A 647 5.62 -26.76 1.37
N SER A 648 6.49 -25.96 0.76
CA SER A 648 6.21 -24.54 0.46
C SER A 648 5.48 -24.31 -0.86
N LYS A 649 5.25 -25.35 -1.66
CA LYS A 649 4.53 -25.32 -2.94
C LYS A 649 3.52 -26.46 -2.97
N LEU A 650 2.25 -26.15 -3.18
CA LEU A 650 1.16 -27.12 -3.30
C LEU A 650 0.46 -26.94 -4.65
N GLU A 651 0.20 -28.02 -5.36
CA GLU A 651 -0.45 -28.00 -6.67
C GLU A 651 -1.79 -28.74 -6.59
N GLU A 652 -2.86 -28.10 -7.05
CA GLU A 652 -4.20 -28.68 -7.15
C GLU A 652 -4.62 -28.74 -8.63
N ARG A 653 -5.00 -29.93 -9.08
CA ARG A 653 -5.56 -30.12 -10.43
C ARG A 653 -7.03 -29.73 -10.44
N MET A 654 -7.41 -28.98 -11.46
CA MET A 654 -8.68 -28.29 -11.56
C MET A 654 -9.30 -28.50 -12.96
N LEU A 655 -10.62 -28.56 -13.00
CA LEU A 655 -11.42 -28.47 -14.21
C LEU A 655 -11.84 -27.01 -14.38
N GLY A 656 -11.32 -26.36 -15.41
CA GLY A 656 -11.48 -24.94 -15.64
C GLY A 656 -12.59 -24.59 -16.64
N ASP A 657 -13.15 -23.40 -16.50
CA ASP A 657 -14.07 -22.80 -17.48
C ASP A 657 -13.41 -22.67 -18.87
N PRO A 658 -14.13 -22.93 -19.98
CA PRO A 658 -13.63 -22.82 -21.35
C PRO A 658 -12.94 -21.49 -21.66
N CYS A 659 -13.41 -20.37 -21.08
CA CYS A 659 -12.83 -19.06 -21.31
C CYS A 659 -11.41 -18.91 -20.75
N LEU A 660 -10.95 -19.82 -19.86
CA LEU A 660 -9.56 -19.83 -19.38
C LEU A 660 -8.55 -20.05 -20.50
N LYS A 661 -8.94 -20.65 -21.65
CA LYS A 661 -8.07 -20.76 -22.83
C LYS A 661 -7.63 -19.41 -23.39
N SER A 662 -8.37 -18.34 -23.11
CA SER A 662 -8.06 -16.99 -23.59
C SER A 662 -7.05 -16.24 -22.70
N LEU A 663 -6.67 -16.80 -21.55
CA LEU A 663 -5.73 -16.17 -20.64
C LEU A 663 -4.32 -16.13 -21.24
N ARG A 664 -3.64 -15.02 -20.98
CA ARG A 664 -2.23 -14.82 -21.31
C ARG A 664 -1.41 -14.82 -20.04
N LYS A 665 -0.12 -15.14 -20.17
CA LYS A 665 0.83 -15.03 -19.06
C LYS A 665 0.77 -13.61 -18.47
N GLY A 666 0.64 -13.54 -17.15
CA GLY A 666 0.52 -12.30 -16.40
C GLY A 666 -0.92 -11.80 -16.18
N ASP A 667 -1.93 -12.38 -16.83
CA ASP A 667 -3.32 -12.01 -16.58
C ASP A 667 -3.72 -12.37 -15.14
N VAL A 668 -4.25 -11.38 -14.40
CA VAL A 668 -4.76 -11.57 -13.05
C VAL A 668 -6.26 -11.79 -13.09
N ILE A 669 -6.71 -12.87 -12.46
CA ILE A 669 -8.11 -13.29 -12.45
C ILE A 669 -8.59 -13.59 -11.02
N GLN A 670 -9.90 -13.73 -10.87
CA GLN A 670 -10.50 -14.32 -9.67
C GLN A 670 -11.20 -15.63 -10.03
N LEU A 671 -10.80 -16.73 -9.40
CA LEU A 671 -11.62 -17.93 -9.39
C LEU A 671 -12.69 -17.75 -8.30
N GLN A 672 -13.95 -17.73 -8.72
CA GLN A 672 -15.07 -17.44 -7.83
C GLN A 672 -15.09 -18.43 -6.66
N ARG A 673 -15.29 -17.90 -5.43
CA ARG A 673 -15.25 -18.65 -4.17
C ARG A 673 -13.93 -19.37 -3.85
N ARG A 674 -12.84 -19.13 -4.60
CA ARG A 674 -11.50 -19.69 -4.33
C ARG A 674 -10.45 -18.62 -4.04
N GLY A 675 -10.40 -17.55 -4.84
CA GLY A 675 -9.47 -16.45 -4.60
C GLY A 675 -8.92 -15.82 -5.88
N PHE A 676 -7.85 -15.04 -5.73
CA PHE A 676 -7.17 -14.38 -6.85
C PHE A 676 -6.01 -15.22 -7.36
N TYR A 677 -5.79 -15.19 -8.67
CA TYR A 677 -4.74 -15.96 -9.31
C TYR A 677 -4.09 -15.13 -10.43
N ILE A 678 -2.80 -15.36 -10.68
CA ILE A 678 -2.10 -14.88 -11.87
C ILE A 678 -1.78 -16.06 -12.78
N CYS A 679 -1.98 -15.90 -14.09
CA CYS A 679 -1.59 -16.91 -15.07
C CYS A 679 -0.07 -16.92 -15.26
N ASP A 680 0.61 -17.97 -14.80
CA ASP A 680 2.05 -18.14 -15.02
C ASP A 680 2.33 -18.85 -16.35
N GLN A 681 1.46 -19.79 -16.72
CA GLN A 681 1.50 -20.50 -17.99
C GLN A 681 0.08 -20.54 -18.58
N PRO A 682 -0.13 -20.00 -19.79
CA PRO A 682 -1.41 -20.10 -20.48
C PRO A 682 -1.66 -21.55 -20.92
N PHE A 683 -2.92 -21.88 -21.18
CA PHE A 683 -3.26 -23.16 -21.79
C PHE A 683 -2.65 -23.24 -23.20
N GLU A 684 -2.02 -24.38 -23.51
CA GLU A 684 -1.56 -24.67 -24.87
C GLU A 684 -2.21 -25.97 -25.35
N PRO A 685 -2.76 -25.99 -26.57
CA PRO A 685 -3.27 -27.22 -27.16
C PRO A 685 -2.13 -28.23 -27.35
N VAL A 686 -2.49 -29.46 -27.73
CA VAL A 686 -1.53 -30.55 -27.96
C VAL A 686 -0.38 -30.07 -28.86
N SER A 687 0.82 -30.02 -28.29
CA SER A 687 2.00 -29.59 -29.03
C SER A 687 2.49 -30.71 -29.95
N PRO A 688 2.84 -30.41 -31.22
CA PRO A 688 3.46 -31.39 -32.11
C PRO A 688 4.78 -31.96 -31.58
N ASN A 689 5.47 -31.22 -30.71
CA ASN A 689 6.78 -31.62 -30.17
C ASN A 689 6.66 -32.51 -28.93
N SER A 690 5.67 -32.26 -28.06
CA SER A 690 5.48 -33.02 -26.81
C SER A 690 4.37 -34.06 -26.91
N CYS A 691 3.53 -33.99 -27.95
CA CYS A 691 2.31 -34.78 -28.13
C CYS A 691 1.35 -34.72 -26.93
N ARG A 692 1.41 -33.65 -26.14
CA ARG A 692 0.58 -33.43 -24.94
C ARG A 692 0.05 -32.00 -24.92
N GLU A 693 -1.16 -31.83 -24.42
CA GLU A 693 -1.68 -30.50 -24.07
C GLU A 693 -0.99 -29.99 -22.80
N SER A 694 -0.83 -28.67 -22.69
CA SER A 694 -0.28 -28.02 -21.51
C SER A 694 -1.40 -27.34 -20.73
N PRO A 695 -1.59 -27.65 -19.43
CA PRO A 695 -2.65 -27.05 -18.65
C PRO A 695 -2.41 -25.57 -18.43
N CYS A 696 -3.48 -24.82 -18.17
CA CYS A 696 -3.37 -23.45 -17.65
C CYS A 696 -2.83 -23.50 -16.22
N VAL A 697 -1.66 -22.92 -15.95
CA VAL A 697 -1.07 -22.86 -14.60
C VAL A 697 -1.34 -21.49 -13.97
N LEU A 698 -1.99 -21.51 -12.81
CA LEU A 698 -2.45 -20.35 -12.07
C LEU A 698 -1.78 -20.29 -10.71
N PHE A 699 -1.08 -19.20 -10.39
CA PHE A 699 -0.48 -18.99 -9.07
C PHE A 699 -1.43 -18.21 -8.18
N TYR A 700 -1.68 -18.73 -6.98
CA TYR A 700 -2.53 -18.07 -5.99
C TYR A 700 -1.89 -16.77 -5.51
N ILE A 701 -2.66 -15.68 -5.62
CA ILE A 701 -2.33 -14.36 -5.10
C ILE A 701 -3.00 -14.21 -3.74
N PRO A 702 -2.23 -14.08 -2.64
CA PRO A 702 -2.82 -13.86 -1.33
C PRO A 702 -3.59 -12.54 -1.27
N ASP A 703 -4.61 -12.52 -0.42
CA ASP A 703 -5.58 -11.41 -0.35
C ASP A 703 -5.51 -10.64 0.99
N GLY A 704 -4.56 -11.03 1.86
CA GLY A 704 -4.29 -10.40 3.15
C GLY A 704 -5.13 -10.92 4.32
N HIS A 705 -5.93 -11.98 4.13
CA HIS A 705 -6.59 -12.67 5.24
C HIS A 705 -5.75 -13.84 5.77
N VAL A 706 -5.68 -13.96 7.10
CA VAL A 706 -4.94 -15.02 7.83
C VAL A 706 -5.67 -16.38 7.81
N LYS A 707 -6.93 -16.43 7.35
CA LYS A 707 -7.70 -17.68 7.29
C LYS A 707 -7.26 -18.51 6.08
N GLU A 708 -7.37 -19.84 6.23
CA GLU A 708 -7.20 -20.78 5.12
C GLU A 708 -8.05 -20.35 3.91
N MET A 709 -7.55 -20.68 2.72
CA MET A 709 -8.20 -20.31 1.46
C MET A 709 -9.68 -20.65 1.52
N PRO A 710 -10.57 -19.80 0.98
CA PRO A 710 -11.95 -20.20 0.75
C PRO A 710 -11.95 -21.47 -0.12
N THR A 711 -12.26 -22.61 0.51
CA THR A 711 -12.49 -23.88 -0.16
C THR A 711 -14.00 -24.07 -0.32
N ALA A 712 -14.38 -24.79 -1.37
CA ALA A 712 -15.76 -25.24 -1.56
C ALA A 712 -16.23 -26.00 -0.30
N GLY A 713 -17.51 -25.84 0.08
CA GLY A 713 -18.08 -26.38 1.33
C GLY A 713 -18.08 -25.44 2.54
N SER A 714 -17.52 -24.23 2.44
CA SER A 714 -17.60 -23.21 3.50
C SER A 714 -19.04 -22.67 3.61
N GLN A 715 -19.76 -22.98 4.71
CA GLN A 715 -21.11 -22.43 4.95
C GLN A 715 -21.05 -20.90 5.11
N GLU A 716 -21.35 -20.13 4.05
CA GLU A 716 -21.72 -18.72 4.17
C GLU A 716 -23.16 -18.61 4.73
N LYS A 717 -23.36 -19.01 5.99
CA LYS A 717 -24.51 -18.53 6.76
C LYS A 717 -24.13 -17.19 7.36
N SER A 718 -24.94 -16.19 7.07
CA SER A 718 -24.83 -14.81 7.57
C SER A 718 -24.43 -14.76 9.05
N LYS A 719 -23.46 -13.89 9.37
CA LYS A 719 -22.87 -13.63 10.69
C LYS A 719 -23.83 -13.88 11.86
N ASN A 720 -23.46 -14.82 12.73
CA ASN A 720 -23.56 -14.68 14.18
C ASN A 720 -22.56 -15.62 14.89
N GLN A 721 -22.01 -15.14 16.01
CA GLN A 721 -20.95 -15.76 16.82
C GLN A 721 -21.27 -17.22 17.22
N PRO A 722 -20.28 -18.13 17.26
CA PRO A 722 -20.47 -19.42 17.91
C PRO A 722 -20.02 -19.37 19.37
N SER A 723 -21.00 -19.54 20.26
CA SER A 723 -20.84 -20.09 21.61
C SER A 723 -20.73 -21.61 21.52
N SER A 724 -19.64 -22.20 22.02
CA SER A 724 -19.43 -23.65 22.05
C SER A 724 -20.01 -24.28 23.31
N ASN A 725 -20.96 -25.20 23.14
CA ASN A 725 -21.40 -26.17 24.13
C ASN A 725 -21.71 -27.49 23.40
N THR A 726 -20.95 -28.55 23.69
CA THR A 726 -21.36 -29.97 23.82
C THR A 726 -20.10 -30.80 24.10
N VAL A 727 -19.93 -31.40 25.28
CA VAL A 727 -20.49 -32.68 25.78
C VAL A 727 -19.96 -33.88 24.99
N SER A 728 -19.18 -34.72 25.69
CA SER A 728 -18.88 -36.11 25.31
C SER A 728 -18.64 -36.97 26.57
N ALA A 729 -19.21 -38.18 26.56
CA ALA A 729 -19.00 -39.33 27.46
C ALA A 729 -19.57 -40.59 26.76
N PRO A 730 -19.35 -41.86 27.21
CA PRO A 730 -18.40 -42.42 28.20
C PRO A 730 -17.61 -43.66 27.67
N ILE A 731 -16.70 -44.32 28.44
CA ILE A 731 -16.78 -45.69 29.06
C ILE A 731 -15.31 -46.22 29.26
N PRO A 732 -14.90 -47.16 30.17
CA PRO A 732 -15.30 -47.56 31.55
C PRO A 732 -14.13 -47.49 32.60
N VAL A 733 -14.42 -47.84 33.86
CA VAL A 733 -13.61 -47.62 35.10
C VAL A 733 -13.38 -48.95 35.87
N LEU A 734 -12.31 -49.05 36.69
CA LEU A 734 -12.21 -49.53 38.13
C LEU A 734 -10.97 -50.42 38.43
N PRO A 735 -10.51 -50.62 39.71
CA PRO A 735 -10.61 -49.83 40.98
C PRO A 735 -9.24 -49.61 41.70
N LEU A 736 -8.96 -48.46 42.34
CA LEU A 736 -9.20 -48.04 43.75
C LEU A 736 -8.37 -48.75 44.85
N ASN A 737 -7.56 -47.96 45.58
CA ASN A 737 -7.28 -48.17 47.01
C ASN A 737 -7.37 -46.84 47.80
N ARG A 738 -8.13 -46.88 48.91
CA ARG A 738 -8.46 -45.84 49.93
C ARG A 738 -7.31 -45.70 50.96
N ALA A 739 -7.16 -44.67 51.81
CA ALA A 739 -8.10 -43.88 52.64
C ALA A 739 -7.46 -42.51 53.05
N ALA A 740 -8.14 -41.34 52.97
CA ALA A 740 -8.97 -40.58 53.96
C ALA A 740 -8.20 -39.44 54.70
N PRO A 741 -8.83 -38.34 55.24
CA PRO A 741 -10.15 -37.73 55.00
C PRO A 741 -10.15 -36.19 54.74
N ALA A 742 -11.32 -35.69 54.31
CA ALA A 742 -11.92 -34.35 54.44
C ALA A 742 -11.08 -33.07 54.69
N ASP A 743 -11.21 -32.09 53.77
CA ASP A 743 -11.40 -30.69 54.18
C ASP A 743 -12.08 -29.86 53.06
N SER A 744 -13.34 -29.51 53.28
CA SER A 744 -14.16 -28.66 52.40
C SER A 744 -14.16 -27.22 52.93
N SER A 745 -13.09 -26.46 52.67
CA SER A 745 -13.06 -25.03 53.05
C SER A 745 -12.07 -24.12 52.28
N SER A 746 -11.42 -24.56 51.19
CA SER A 746 -10.39 -23.71 50.54
C SER A 746 -10.96 -22.69 49.53
N CYS A 747 -10.83 -21.41 49.89
CA CYS A 747 -11.11 -20.26 49.03
C CYS A 747 -10.44 -20.42 47.64
N PRO A 748 -11.14 -20.14 46.51
CA PRO A 748 -10.59 -20.21 45.16
C PRO A 748 -9.26 -19.45 44.98
N TYR A 749 -9.09 -18.35 45.73
CA TYR A 749 -7.85 -17.56 45.76
C TYR A 749 -6.64 -18.38 46.26
N THR A 750 -6.83 -19.16 47.33
CA THR A 750 -5.79 -19.99 47.94
C THR A 750 -5.34 -21.10 47.00
N ARG A 751 -6.27 -21.72 46.27
CA ARG A 751 -5.98 -22.77 45.27
C ARG A 751 -5.12 -22.25 44.10
N VAL A 752 -5.45 -21.08 43.56
CA VAL A 752 -4.66 -20.45 42.47
C VAL A 752 -3.26 -20.07 42.97
N THR A 753 -3.15 -19.57 44.19
CA THR A 753 -1.87 -19.15 44.78
C THR A 753 -0.95 -20.35 45.02
N GLN A 754 -1.47 -21.41 45.67
CA GLN A 754 -0.71 -22.64 45.94
C GLN A 754 -0.21 -23.32 44.66
N GLN A 755 -1.05 -23.39 43.63
CA GLN A 755 -0.64 -23.95 42.33
C GLN A 755 0.40 -23.05 41.63
N GLY A 756 0.28 -21.72 41.78
CA GLY A 756 1.25 -20.76 41.26
C GLY A 756 2.63 -20.86 41.94
N ASP A 757 2.65 -21.18 43.23
CA ASP A 757 3.88 -21.41 44.00
C ASP A 757 4.51 -22.78 43.69
N LEU A 758 3.70 -23.80 43.38
CA LEU A 758 4.18 -25.10 42.90
C LEU A 758 4.88 -24.96 41.55
N VAL A 759 4.28 -24.23 40.58
CA VAL A 759 4.91 -23.96 39.29
C VAL A 759 6.23 -23.19 39.45
N ARG A 760 6.29 -22.23 40.37
CA ARG A 760 7.53 -21.48 40.66
C ARG A 760 8.62 -22.35 41.27
N ARG A 761 8.28 -23.25 42.21
CA ARG A 761 9.21 -24.22 42.77
C ARG A 761 9.72 -25.20 41.72
N LEU A 762 8.82 -25.80 40.93
CA LEU A 762 9.20 -26.74 39.86
C LEU A 762 10.11 -26.09 38.79
N LYS A 763 9.92 -24.80 38.52
CA LYS A 763 10.79 -24.03 37.61
C LYS A 763 12.12 -23.61 38.24
N ALA A 764 12.15 -23.35 39.56
CA ALA A 764 13.37 -22.98 40.27
C ALA A 764 14.33 -24.17 40.45
N GLU A 765 13.81 -25.39 40.54
CA GLU A 765 14.60 -26.62 40.72
C GLU A 765 15.32 -27.14 39.45
N GLN A 766 15.23 -26.43 38.31
CA GLN A 766 15.85 -26.69 37.00
C GLN A 766 16.48 -28.09 36.79
N ALA A 767 15.65 -29.11 36.55
CA ALA A 767 16.10 -30.44 36.12
C ALA A 767 15.39 -30.87 34.82
N PRO A 768 16.12 -31.39 33.81
CA PRO A 768 15.57 -31.73 32.49
C PRO A 768 14.51 -32.83 32.49
N LYS A 769 14.35 -33.56 33.61
CA LYS A 769 13.36 -34.65 33.77
C LYS A 769 11.99 -34.21 34.31
N LYS A 770 11.77 -32.92 34.61
CA LYS A 770 10.49 -32.41 35.17
C LYS A 770 9.68 -31.52 34.20
N GLN A 771 10.09 -31.41 32.94
CA GLN A 771 9.44 -30.52 31.97
C GLN A 771 7.95 -30.85 31.77
N GLU A 772 7.61 -32.14 31.68
CA GLU A 772 6.22 -32.60 31.55
C GLU A 772 5.40 -32.29 32.81
N GLN A 773 6.01 -32.36 34.00
CA GLN A 773 5.34 -31.99 35.26
C GLN A 773 5.11 -30.48 35.37
N ILE A 774 6.03 -29.66 34.84
CA ILE A 774 5.85 -28.19 34.76
C ILE A 774 4.70 -27.86 33.82
N GLU A 775 4.61 -28.52 32.66
CA GLU A 775 3.52 -28.29 31.69
C GLU A 775 2.15 -28.69 32.25
N VAL A 776 2.06 -29.84 32.92
CA VAL A 776 0.83 -30.28 33.61
C VAL A 776 0.44 -29.30 34.71
N ALA A 777 1.39 -28.86 35.55
CA ALA A 777 1.12 -27.91 36.64
C ALA A 777 0.70 -26.52 36.12
N VAL A 778 1.27 -26.05 35.00
CA VAL A 778 0.89 -24.80 34.34
C VAL A 778 -0.51 -24.89 33.74
N LYS A 779 -0.87 -26.01 33.12
CA LYS A 779 -2.22 -26.22 32.58
C LYS A 779 -3.27 -26.21 33.68
N GLN A 780 -2.99 -26.82 34.83
CA GLN A 780 -3.86 -26.75 36.01
C GLN A 780 -3.96 -25.32 36.58
N LEU A 781 -2.86 -24.57 36.63
CA LEU A 781 -2.88 -23.18 37.09
C LEU A 781 -3.76 -22.29 36.20
N LEU A 782 -3.73 -22.48 34.89
CA LEU A 782 -4.57 -21.75 33.94
C LEU A 782 -6.05 -22.08 34.12
N ALA A 783 -6.39 -23.36 34.32
CA ALA A 783 -7.76 -23.77 34.60
C ALA A 783 -8.30 -23.13 35.90
N LEU A 784 -7.51 -23.15 36.98
CA LEU A 784 -7.89 -22.54 38.25
C LEU A 784 -8.06 -21.01 38.15
N LYS A 785 -7.27 -20.33 37.31
CA LYS A 785 -7.45 -18.88 37.05
C LYS A 785 -8.74 -18.58 36.29
N VAL A 786 -9.13 -19.44 35.34
CA VAL A 786 -10.43 -19.32 34.64
C VAL A 786 -11.58 -19.55 35.62
N GLU A 787 -11.47 -20.53 36.50
CA GLU A 787 -12.46 -20.81 37.55
C GLU A 787 -12.57 -19.64 38.55
N PHE A 788 -11.44 -19.07 38.98
CA PHE A 788 -11.40 -17.87 39.82
C PHE A 788 -12.07 -16.67 39.15
N LYS A 789 -11.79 -16.43 37.85
CA LYS A 789 -12.43 -15.36 37.08
C LYS A 789 -13.93 -15.58 36.94
N LYS A 790 -14.36 -16.83 36.73
CA LYS A 790 -15.78 -17.18 36.62
C LYS A 790 -16.52 -16.99 37.94
N LEU A 791 -15.91 -17.32 39.07
CA LEU A 791 -16.52 -17.25 40.40
C LEU A 791 -16.47 -15.84 41.01
N THR A 792 -15.43 -15.06 40.74
CA THR A 792 -15.22 -13.74 41.37
C THR A 792 -15.46 -12.56 40.43
N GLY A 793 -15.58 -12.82 39.12
CA GLY A 793 -15.68 -11.79 38.08
C GLY A 793 -14.38 -11.00 37.85
N GLN A 794 -13.29 -11.34 38.54
CA GLN A 794 -12.01 -10.63 38.49
C GLN A 794 -10.87 -11.52 37.99
N ASP A 795 -9.96 -10.95 37.21
CA ASP A 795 -8.72 -11.64 36.82
C ASP A 795 -7.76 -11.72 38.00
N TYR A 796 -7.24 -12.92 38.28
CA TYR A 796 -6.27 -13.14 39.35
C TYR A 796 -4.98 -12.36 39.08
N LYS A 797 -4.60 -11.45 40.00
CA LYS A 797 -3.28 -10.79 40.02
C LYS A 797 -2.46 -11.28 41.22
N PRO A 798 -1.16 -11.59 41.04
CA PRO A 798 -0.29 -11.98 42.14
C PRO A 798 -0.25 -10.87 43.22
N GLY A 799 -0.56 -11.22 44.47
CA GLY A 799 -0.51 -10.29 45.62
C GLY A 799 -1.85 -9.66 46.05
N MET A 800 -3.00 -10.11 45.52
CA MET A 800 -4.32 -9.64 45.99
C MET A 800 -4.66 -10.20 47.40
N ALA A 801 -5.42 -9.47 48.22
CA ALA A 801 -5.91 -10.00 49.50
C ALA A 801 -7.14 -10.92 49.28
N PRO A 802 -7.32 -11.99 50.07
CA PRO A 802 -8.47 -12.90 49.93
C PRO A 802 -9.79 -12.19 50.29
N PRO A 803 -10.89 -12.38 49.54
CA PRO A 803 -12.19 -11.81 49.89
C PRO A 803 -12.83 -12.59 51.05
N THR A 804 -13.23 -11.89 52.11
CA THR A 804 -13.93 -12.42 53.28
C THR A 804 -15.41 -12.73 52.99
N SER A 805 -15.91 -13.80 53.61
CA SER A 805 -17.22 -14.42 53.45
C SER A 805 -18.41 -13.64 54.03
N VAL A 806 -19.57 -13.85 53.39
CA VAL A 806 -20.92 -13.27 53.57
C VAL A 806 -21.55 -13.54 54.95
N PRO A 807 -22.67 -12.87 55.29
CA PRO A 807 -23.91 -13.64 55.41
C PRO A 807 -25.14 -13.03 54.72
N SER A 808 -25.99 -13.96 54.27
CA SER A 808 -27.27 -13.82 53.59
C SER A 808 -28.38 -13.25 54.47
N ALA A 809 -29.14 -12.28 53.95
CA ALA A 809 -30.58 -12.12 54.21
C ALA A 809 -31.23 -11.24 53.12
N ALA A 810 -32.12 -11.82 52.32
CA ALA A 810 -33.23 -11.12 51.67
C ALA A 810 -34.42 -11.11 52.68
N PRO A 811 -35.50 -10.29 52.54
CA PRO A 811 -35.96 -9.62 51.32
C PRO A 811 -36.47 -8.16 51.49
N SER A 812 -36.76 -7.50 50.36
CA SER A 812 -37.88 -6.55 50.12
C SER A 812 -37.51 -5.23 49.39
N ALA A 813 -38.12 -5.09 48.22
CA ALA A 813 -38.76 -3.92 47.61
C ALA A 813 -38.06 -2.55 47.44
N THR A 814 -38.30 -2.04 46.22
CA THR A 814 -38.52 -0.64 45.79
C THR A 814 -37.36 0.25 45.33
N SER A 815 -37.39 0.48 44.02
CA SER A 815 -36.87 1.61 43.26
C SER A 815 -37.10 2.99 43.90
N SER A 816 -36.09 3.86 43.90
CA SER A 816 -36.29 5.27 43.58
C SER A 816 -35.04 5.93 42.97
N SER A 817 -35.11 6.21 41.67
CA SER A 817 -34.22 7.09 40.93
C SER A 817 -34.58 8.55 41.23
N THR A 818 -34.11 9.09 42.36
CA THR A 818 -34.31 10.49 42.69
C THR A 818 -33.13 11.35 42.18
N ALA A 819 -33.45 12.54 41.65
CA ALA A 819 -32.47 13.52 41.18
C ALA A 819 -31.40 13.85 42.24
N ALA A 820 -31.77 13.86 43.52
CA ALA A 820 -30.86 14.10 44.65
C ALA A 820 -29.82 12.97 44.80
N GLY A 821 -30.24 11.70 44.69
CA GLY A 821 -29.32 10.56 44.78
C GLY A 821 -28.34 10.47 43.61
N LEU A 822 -28.75 10.89 42.41
CA LEU A 822 -27.85 11.01 41.26
C LEU A 822 -26.84 12.14 41.43
N TYR A 823 -27.27 13.31 41.95
CA TYR A 823 -26.38 14.43 42.23
C TYR A 823 -25.25 14.04 43.20
N GLU A 824 -25.58 13.34 44.28
CA GLU A 824 -24.62 12.92 45.30
C GLU A 824 -23.61 11.88 44.78
N ARG A 825 -24.08 10.95 43.93
CA ARG A 825 -23.20 9.97 43.26
C ARG A 825 -22.24 10.63 42.26
N VAL A 826 -22.68 11.68 41.55
CA VAL A 826 -21.79 12.47 40.68
C VAL A 826 -20.76 13.23 41.52
N ALA A 827 -21.14 13.79 42.66
CA ALA A 827 -20.24 14.49 43.57
C ALA A 827 -19.16 13.57 44.15
N GLN A 828 -19.56 12.41 44.69
CA GLN A 828 -18.64 11.42 45.26
C GLN A 828 -17.66 10.87 44.22
N GLN A 829 -18.13 10.59 43.00
CA GLN A 829 -17.25 10.13 41.94
C GLN A 829 -16.30 11.22 41.45
N GLY A 830 -16.71 12.50 41.51
CA GLY A 830 -15.85 13.65 41.22
C GLY A 830 -14.70 13.79 42.23
N GLU A 831 -14.99 13.58 43.51
CA GLU A 831 -13.99 13.61 44.58
C GLU A 831 -13.01 12.44 44.49
N ASN A 832 -13.49 11.25 44.12
CA ASN A 832 -12.63 10.10 43.85
C ASN A 832 -11.63 10.37 42.70
N VAL A 833 -12.07 11.04 41.63
CA VAL A 833 -11.16 11.45 40.54
C VAL A 833 -10.12 12.48 41.01
N ARG A 834 -10.50 13.43 41.87
CA ARG A 834 -9.55 14.40 42.44
C ARG A 834 -8.52 13.72 43.33
N LYS A 835 -8.98 12.81 44.21
CA LYS A 835 -8.12 12.01 45.10
C LYS A 835 -7.12 11.15 44.32
N LEU A 836 -7.59 10.44 43.29
CA LEU A 836 -6.70 9.63 42.43
C LEU A 836 -5.68 10.49 41.68
N LYS A 837 -6.03 11.72 41.31
CA LYS A 837 -5.09 12.67 40.68
C LYS A 837 -4.09 13.28 41.67
N SER A 838 -4.51 13.59 42.90
CA SER A 838 -3.61 14.09 43.95
C SER A 838 -2.64 13.02 44.44
N GLU A 839 -3.07 11.76 44.48
CA GLU A 839 -2.26 10.61 44.90
C GLU A 839 -1.36 10.06 43.77
N LYS A 840 -1.32 10.72 42.60
CA LYS A 840 -0.55 10.29 41.41
C LYS A 840 -0.83 8.82 41.01
N ALA A 841 -2.09 8.41 41.08
CA ALA A 841 -2.50 7.06 40.72
C ALA A 841 -2.20 6.74 39.23
N PRO A 842 -2.00 5.45 38.87
CA PRO A 842 -1.78 5.02 37.50
C PRO A 842 -2.86 5.55 36.53
N LYS A 843 -2.42 5.96 35.33
CA LYS A 843 -3.26 6.65 34.34
C LYS A 843 -4.53 5.87 33.96
N ASP A 844 -4.43 4.55 33.90
CA ASP A 844 -5.55 3.63 33.65
C ASP A 844 -6.64 3.69 34.73
N GLN A 845 -6.29 3.92 36.00
CA GLN A 845 -7.26 4.05 37.09
C GLN A 845 -7.94 5.42 37.08
N VAL A 846 -7.18 6.48 36.79
CA VAL A 846 -7.73 7.84 36.63
C VAL A 846 -8.68 7.87 35.42
N ASP A 847 -8.31 7.26 34.31
CA ASP A 847 -9.13 7.22 33.09
C ASP A 847 -10.41 6.41 33.30
N ALA A 848 -10.36 5.28 34.02
CA ALA A 848 -11.54 4.51 34.39
C ALA A 848 -12.50 5.29 35.32
N ALA A 849 -11.96 6.01 36.31
CA ALA A 849 -12.75 6.81 37.24
C ALA A 849 -13.39 8.03 36.54
N VAL A 850 -12.68 8.67 35.61
CA VAL A 850 -13.20 9.77 34.76
C VAL A 850 -14.30 9.28 33.84
N LYS A 851 -14.15 8.12 33.21
CA LYS A 851 -15.19 7.52 32.35
C LYS A 851 -16.48 7.27 33.11
N ARG A 852 -16.37 6.80 34.37
CA ARG A 852 -17.53 6.59 35.25
C ARG A 852 -18.17 7.90 35.71
N LEU A 853 -17.39 8.94 35.96
CA LEU A 853 -17.89 10.28 36.28
C LEU A 853 -18.70 10.89 35.13
N LEU A 854 -18.22 10.75 33.90
CA LEU A 854 -18.91 11.25 32.71
C LEU A 854 -20.24 10.53 32.47
N ALA A 855 -20.28 9.21 32.70
CA ALA A 855 -21.52 8.43 32.61
C ALA A 855 -22.57 8.90 33.64
N LEU A 856 -22.18 9.11 34.90
CA LEU A 856 -23.09 9.59 35.94
C LEU A 856 -23.59 11.03 35.68
N LYS A 857 -22.75 11.90 35.10
CA LYS A 857 -23.17 13.26 34.69
C LYS A 857 -24.17 13.23 33.54
N ALA A 858 -23.99 12.32 32.59
CA ALA A 858 -24.92 12.12 31.48
C ALA A 858 -26.28 11.60 32.00
N GLU A 859 -26.25 10.64 32.92
CA GLU A 859 -27.46 10.10 33.57
C GLU A 859 -28.19 11.17 34.41
N TYR A 860 -27.44 12.00 35.16
CA TYR A 860 -28.01 13.15 35.87
C TYR A 860 -28.70 14.13 34.91
N LYS A 861 -28.01 14.56 33.83
CA LYS A 861 -28.57 15.46 32.81
C LYS A 861 -29.81 14.88 32.14
N GLN A 862 -29.83 13.57 31.90
CA GLN A 862 -30.96 12.88 31.29
C GLN A 862 -32.18 12.84 32.21
N VAL A 863 -31.97 12.70 33.53
CA VAL A 863 -33.06 12.57 34.51
C VAL A 863 -33.57 13.92 35.01
N THR A 864 -32.70 14.93 35.15
CA THR A 864 -33.07 16.25 35.68
C THR A 864 -33.29 17.32 34.60
N GLY A 865 -32.79 17.08 33.38
CA GLY A 865 -32.77 18.08 32.31
C GLY A 865 -31.69 19.15 32.47
N GLU A 866 -30.96 19.16 33.60
CA GLU A 866 -29.96 20.17 33.93
C GLU A 866 -28.55 19.59 33.98
N GLU A 867 -27.55 20.38 33.56
CA GLU A 867 -26.16 19.99 33.72
C GLU A 867 -25.73 20.07 35.19
N TYR A 868 -25.03 19.03 35.66
CA TYR A 868 -24.52 18.97 37.02
C TYR A 868 -23.61 20.17 37.33
N LYS A 869 -24.01 21.01 38.29
CA LYS A 869 -23.22 22.12 38.83
C LYS A 869 -22.75 21.78 40.25
N PRO A 870 -21.43 21.71 40.51
CA PRO A 870 -20.92 21.46 41.86
C PRO A 870 -21.37 22.57 42.82
N GLY A 871 -22.05 22.19 43.91
CA GLY A 871 -22.48 23.10 45.00
C GLY A 871 -23.93 23.58 44.96
N ALA A 872 -24.74 23.20 43.95
CA ALA A 872 -26.16 23.58 43.85
C ALA A 872 -27.05 22.34 43.79
N ALA A 873 -27.58 21.90 44.94
CA ALA A 873 -28.54 20.78 45.00
C ALA A 873 -29.96 21.24 44.58
N PRO A 874 -30.76 20.40 43.91
CA PRO A 874 -32.11 20.77 43.46
C PRO A 874 -33.11 20.87 44.63
N ALA A 875 -33.90 21.95 44.68
CA ALA A 875 -34.92 22.22 45.70
C ALA A 875 -36.22 21.40 45.48
N GLN A 876 -36.90 21.01 46.56
CA GLN A 876 -38.17 20.25 46.54
C GLN A 876 -39.44 21.14 46.49
N LYS A 877 -40.45 20.60 45.79
CA LYS A 877 -41.77 21.06 45.30
C LYS A 877 -42.75 21.79 46.27
N SER A 878 -43.70 22.57 45.72
CA SER A 878 -45.16 22.43 45.95
C SER A 878 -46.04 23.29 45.01
N THR A 879 -47.35 23.03 45.05
CA THR A 879 -48.44 23.15 44.05
C THR A 879 -49.45 24.30 44.28
N GLY A 880 -50.17 24.77 43.24
CA GLY A 880 -51.61 25.13 43.35
C GLY A 880 -52.15 26.45 42.74
N SER A 881 -52.83 26.33 41.58
CA SER A 881 -54.11 26.95 41.11
C SER A 881 -54.50 28.45 41.29
N ALA A 882 -54.90 29.08 40.16
CA ALA A 882 -56.25 29.66 39.86
C ALA A 882 -56.30 31.05 39.15
N GLN A 883 -57.11 31.05 38.07
CA GLN A 883 -57.59 32.07 37.11
C GLN A 883 -57.98 33.49 37.61
N LYS A 884 -57.80 34.52 36.74
CA LYS A 884 -58.92 35.22 36.05
C LYS A 884 -58.46 36.17 34.92
N SER A 885 -59.41 36.41 34.02
CA SER A 885 -59.38 36.97 32.67
C SER A 885 -59.71 38.46 32.57
N THR A 886 -59.33 39.12 31.46
CA THR A 886 -60.18 39.94 30.55
C THR A 886 -59.33 40.49 29.37
N GLY A 887 -59.81 40.32 28.12
CA GLY A 887 -59.23 40.86 26.86
C GLY A 887 -59.88 42.19 26.42
N PRO A 888 -59.81 42.69 25.14
CA PRO A 888 -59.48 42.00 23.87
C PRO A 888 -58.60 42.77 22.84
N ALA A 889 -58.38 42.13 21.66
CA ALA A 889 -58.24 42.69 20.29
C ALA A 889 -56.86 43.07 19.65
N GLN A 890 -56.58 42.29 18.58
CA GLN A 890 -55.73 42.40 17.36
C GLN A 890 -55.20 43.77 16.84
N LYS A 891 -53.92 43.81 16.38
CA LYS A 891 -53.47 43.83 14.96
C LYS A 891 -51.94 44.00 14.77
N SER A 892 -51.46 43.35 13.71
CA SER A 892 -50.18 43.40 12.96
C SER A 892 -49.16 44.55 13.13
N THR A 893 -47.84 44.21 13.17
CA THR A 893 -46.75 44.58 12.21
C THR A 893 -45.38 44.06 12.72
N GLY A 894 -44.50 43.49 11.88
CA GLY A 894 -43.10 43.13 12.24
C GLY A 894 -42.09 44.29 12.04
N PRO A 895 -40.76 44.07 11.94
CA PRO A 895 -39.83 43.18 12.68
C PRO A 895 -38.56 43.92 13.24
N ALA A 896 -37.86 43.43 14.30
CA ALA A 896 -36.47 43.85 14.64
C ALA A 896 -35.69 42.96 15.68
N GLN A 897 -34.52 42.47 15.25
CA GLN A 897 -33.16 42.26 15.85
C GLN A 897 -32.79 42.04 17.36
N SER A 898 -31.88 41.04 17.54
CA SER A 898 -30.55 41.01 18.23
C SER A 898 -30.33 41.14 19.76
N SER A 899 -29.56 40.20 20.36
CA SER A 899 -28.75 40.46 21.58
C SER A 899 -27.62 39.44 21.95
N SER A 900 -26.74 38.99 21.04
CA SER A 900 -25.55 38.17 21.44
C SER A 900 -24.21 38.54 20.78
N ALA A 901 -24.18 39.44 19.81
CA ALA A 901 -22.96 39.83 19.09
C ALA A 901 -21.88 40.60 19.91
N PRO A 902 -22.22 41.49 20.88
CA PRO A 902 -21.20 42.31 21.55
C PRO A 902 -20.23 41.51 22.43
N ALA A 903 -20.75 40.53 23.19
CA ALA A 903 -19.96 39.76 24.15
C ALA A 903 -18.97 38.78 23.48
N ALA A 904 -19.32 38.27 22.29
CA ALA A 904 -18.44 37.41 21.50
C ALA A 904 -17.23 38.17 20.95
N ALA A 905 -17.44 39.38 20.42
CA ALA A 905 -16.38 40.23 19.91
C ALA A 905 -15.39 40.65 21.01
N GLU A 906 -15.89 40.94 22.21
CA GLU A 906 -15.05 41.31 23.35
C GLU A 906 -14.16 40.13 23.84
N LEU A 907 -14.72 38.92 23.92
CA LEU A 907 -13.95 37.71 24.24
C LEU A 907 -12.91 37.38 23.18
N TYR A 908 -13.22 37.63 21.90
CA TYR A 908 -12.28 37.45 20.81
C TYR A 908 -11.08 38.39 20.94
N GLN A 909 -11.32 39.68 21.20
CA GLN A 909 -10.24 40.66 21.40
C GLN A 909 -9.39 40.37 22.63
N LYS A 910 -10.01 39.95 23.74
CA LYS A 910 -9.27 39.54 24.96
C LYS A 910 -8.39 38.31 24.70
N ALA A 911 -8.89 37.33 23.96
CA ALA A 911 -8.10 36.15 23.57
C ALA A 911 -6.95 36.52 22.61
N ALA A 912 -7.15 37.49 21.72
CA ALA A 912 -6.10 38.01 20.84
C ALA A 912 -4.99 38.72 21.62
N ALA A 913 -5.34 39.68 22.46
CA ALA A 913 -4.40 40.43 23.29
C ALA A 913 -3.61 39.52 24.25
N GLN A 914 -4.28 38.53 24.86
CA GLN A 914 -3.61 37.56 25.73
C GLN A 914 -2.66 36.64 24.93
N GLY A 915 -2.99 36.33 23.67
CA GLY A 915 -2.11 35.61 22.75
C GLY A 915 -0.84 36.40 22.41
N ASP A 916 -0.95 37.72 22.25
CA ASP A 916 0.19 38.61 22.03
C ASP A 916 1.07 38.73 23.27
N LEU A 917 0.47 38.80 24.46
CA LEU A 917 1.22 38.79 25.72
C LEU A 917 2.04 37.50 25.89
N VAL A 918 1.46 36.33 25.58
CA VAL A 918 2.20 35.05 25.62
C VAL A 918 3.36 35.04 24.62
N ARG A 919 3.18 35.60 23.42
CA ARG A 919 4.26 35.71 22.42
C ARG A 919 5.37 36.65 22.89
N LYS A 920 5.00 37.78 23.48
CA LYS A 920 5.94 38.76 24.04
C LYS A 920 6.75 38.16 25.19
N LEU A 921 6.08 37.54 26.17
CA LEU A 921 6.74 36.91 27.32
C LEU A 921 7.71 35.78 26.90
N LYS A 922 7.38 35.03 25.84
CA LYS A 922 8.28 34.02 25.27
C LYS A 922 9.46 34.62 24.50
N ALA A 923 9.25 35.72 23.79
CA ALA A 923 10.33 36.42 23.08
C ALA A 923 11.31 37.11 24.04
N GLU A 924 10.83 37.57 25.20
CA GLU A 924 11.63 38.23 26.24
C GLU A 924 12.26 37.24 27.23
N ASN A 925 12.13 35.92 27.02
CA ASN A 925 12.61 34.86 27.93
C ASN A 925 12.14 35.04 29.38
N ALA A 926 10.88 35.43 29.57
CA ALA A 926 10.30 35.62 30.90
C ALA A 926 10.27 34.30 31.72
N PRO A 927 10.22 34.39 33.07
CA PRO A 927 10.14 33.23 33.95
C PRO A 927 9.00 32.27 33.58
N LYS A 928 9.27 30.97 33.65
CA LYS A 928 8.40 29.90 33.15
C LYS A 928 7.00 29.91 33.81
N ASP A 929 6.95 30.24 35.09
CA ASP A 929 5.73 30.43 35.88
C ASP A 929 4.83 31.55 35.33
N GLN A 930 5.40 32.66 34.86
CA GLN A 930 4.64 33.76 34.26
C GLN A 930 4.11 33.40 32.86
N VAL A 931 4.93 32.69 32.06
CA VAL A 931 4.49 32.19 30.75
C VAL A 931 3.37 31.18 30.90
N ASP A 932 3.48 30.25 31.85
CA ASP A 932 2.48 29.22 32.10
C ASP A 932 1.16 29.81 32.62
N GLN A 933 1.22 30.83 33.47
CA GLN A 933 0.04 31.56 33.94
C GLN A 933 -0.64 32.32 32.78
N ALA A 934 0.12 33.01 31.93
CA ALA A 934 -0.43 33.72 30.78
C ALA A 934 -1.06 32.78 29.73
N VAL A 935 -0.47 31.60 29.51
CA VAL A 935 -1.01 30.54 28.65
C VAL A 935 -2.30 29.96 29.21
N LYS A 936 -2.39 29.78 30.54
CA LYS A 936 -3.61 29.31 31.19
C LYS A 936 -4.77 30.28 30.98
N THR A 937 -4.55 31.59 31.19
CA THR A 937 -5.56 32.62 30.93
C THR A 937 -6.00 32.65 29.46
N LEU A 938 -5.08 32.45 28.52
CA LEU A 938 -5.41 32.36 27.10
C LEU A 938 -6.32 31.16 26.78
N LEU A 939 -6.05 30.00 27.38
CA LEU A 939 -6.88 28.80 27.21
C LEU A 939 -8.30 29.02 27.77
N ASP A 940 -8.42 29.65 28.93
CA ASP A 940 -9.71 29.95 29.56
C ASP A 940 -10.55 30.93 28.72
N LEU A 941 -9.91 31.96 28.14
CA LEU A 941 -10.58 32.90 27.23
C LEU A 941 -11.04 32.23 25.93
N LYS A 942 -10.23 31.33 25.35
CA LYS A 942 -10.62 30.56 24.16
C LYS A 942 -11.79 29.61 24.45
N ASN A 943 -11.79 28.96 25.61
CA ASN A 943 -12.89 28.09 26.03
C ASN A 943 -14.18 28.89 26.29
N SER A 944 -14.07 30.10 26.84
CA SER A 944 -15.20 31.01 27.05
C SER A 944 -15.78 31.50 25.73
N TYR A 945 -14.92 31.85 24.77
CA TYR A 945 -15.34 32.21 23.41
C TYR A 945 -16.05 31.05 22.70
N LYS A 946 -15.50 29.82 22.78
CA LYS A 946 -16.10 28.61 22.21
C LYS A 946 -17.44 28.26 22.84
N SER A 947 -17.58 28.44 24.15
CA SER A 947 -18.84 28.18 24.86
C SER A 947 -19.93 29.20 24.51
N LEU A 948 -19.55 30.45 24.22
CA LEU A 948 -20.49 31.52 23.87
C LEU A 948 -20.91 31.50 22.40
N THR A 949 -19.99 31.15 21.49
CA THR A 949 -20.20 31.25 20.03
C THR A 949 -20.42 29.90 19.35
N GLY A 950 -20.06 28.78 20.01
CA GLY A 950 -20.03 27.45 19.41
C GLY A 950 -18.81 27.21 18.50
N GLU A 951 -17.97 28.22 18.25
CA GLU A 951 -16.84 28.15 17.32
C GLU A 951 -15.49 28.18 18.03
N GLU A 952 -14.50 27.46 17.49
CA GLU A 952 -13.13 27.53 18.02
C GLU A 952 -12.47 28.87 17.67
N TYR A 953 -11.82 29.49 18.65
CA TYR A 953 -11.05 30.71 18.44
C TYR A 953 -9.92 30.47 17.43
N LYS A 954 -9.99 31.13 16.28
CA LYS A 954 -8.94 31.17 15.25
C LYS A 954 -8.29 32.56 15.27
N PRO A 955 -7.00 32.68 15.58
CA PRO A 955 -6.32 33.98 15.51
C PRO A 955 -6.23 34.43 14.05
N VAL A 956 -6.66 35.66 13.74
CA VAL A 956 -6.41 36.29 12.44
C VAL A 956 -4.92 36.62 12.35
N ALA A 957 -4.25 36.13 11.31
CA ALA A 957 -2.88 36.53 11.01
C ALA A 957 -2.89 38.02 10.61
N ALA A 958 -2.08 38.84 11.29
CA ALA A 958 -1.96 40.24 10.96
C ALA A 958 -1.41 40.41 9.54
N ALA A 959 -2.17 41.11 8.70
CA ALA A 959 -1.73 41.59 7.40
C ALA A 959 -0.75 42.77 7.59
N GLY A 960 0.44 42.68 7.00
CA GLY A 960 1.30 43.83 6.70
C GLY A 960 2.52 44.05 7.60
N ALA A 961 3.70 43.62 7.13
CA ALA A 961 4.98 44.28 7.41
C ALA A 961 5.86 44.19 6.15
N THR A 962 5.58 45.13 5.25
CA THR A 962 6.43 45.82 4.28
C THR A 962 7.88 45.36 4.03
N GLU A 963 8.18 45.29 2.73
CA GLU A 963 9.51 45.46 2.13
C GLU A 963 10.34 46.54 2.85
N LYS A 964 11.56 46.16 3.23
CA LYS A 964 12.67 47.11 3.40
C LYS A 964 13.88 46.58 2.65
N THR A 965 14.03 47.07 1.43
CA THR A 965 15.35 47.35 0.84
C THR A 965 16.21 48.11 1.84
N ASN A 966 17.42 47.64 2.11
CA ASN A 966 18.53 48.54 2.41
C ASN A 966 19.87 47.97 1.97
N THR A 967 20.32 48.53 0.86
CA THR A 967 21.65 48.65 0.31
C THR A 967 22.71 48.88 1.39
N VAL A 968 23.75 48.04 1.41
CA VAL A 968 24.98 48.29 2.17
C VAL A 968 25.80 49.35 1.44
N ARG A 969 25.96 50.53 2.05
CA ARG A 969 26.98 51.52 1.70
C ARG A 969 28.30 51.10 2.35
N ARG A 970 29.32 50.89 1.52
CA ARG A 970 30.74 51.01 1.90
C ARG A 970 31.04 52.48 2.23
N GLN A 971 31.69 52.73 3.36
CA GLN A 971 32.83 53.66 3.48
C GLN A 971 33.45 53.57 4.88
N MET A 972 34.77 53.30 4.91
CA MET A 972 35.79 53.55 5.96
C MET A 972 35.55 52.80 7.29
N GLU A 973 36.43 51.94 7.82
CA GLU A 973 37.90 51.77 7.75
C GLU A 973 38.31 50.30 7.58
#